data_AF-A0A2A4G9J7-F1
#
_entry.id   AF-A0A2A4G9J7-F1
#
_cell.length_a   1.000
_cell.length_b   1.000
_cell.length_c   1.000
_cell.angle_alpha   90.00
_cell.angle_beta   90.00
_cell.angle_gamma   90.00
#
_symmetry.space_group_name_H-M   'P 1'
#
loop_
_entity.id
_entity.type
_entity.pdbx_description
1 polymer ?
#
loop_
_entity_poly.entity_id
_entity_poly.type
_entity_poly.pdbx_seq_one_letter_code
_entity_poly.pdbx_strand_id
1 'polypeptide(L)'
;MNKRNYNVFFNTHTVSGIVISVALYVIFFAGAFALFKEEIAVWEENTPQHYVERAAIDYDFLLNDIAQEYELPGRDIRFNLGHTNLDKIYVLLNQSKDTVNISEEDRGYEYFSIDIHNGLKKTYEENYSLGEFLYRLHFFHQIPYVGLYLSGFISLFFLFAIVTGVIVHWKKIVSNFYHFNPKVTLKRIWTDAHTALGVIGLPFQFIYAITGTYFGLSILVLLPANFLYNNNQDKLMQDLRPERVAAEWVAPTADPMPSVNEFVTANANTWDRFHPQYVYLKNYGGVNAEYQLIGELDDSEKYLNAGSITLNTQSGKTKIDRDPHVADYLGDIQLSLGRLHFANFGPLWVRVVYFILALITCFVIISGVLIWIEARNKKSMSLNQRLYTAKVGHIYMGICLSLFPITALFFLVIKLLPAHLMDQRMTLLYVGFFGLWLLASIFYRYKRDNYFTNKSTLLLGSILGFCIPLANGLVSGQWLWKTFGTQYEICLVDALWLGLATVGLFAYCKIKPNIKAQSAFSKHPIDYKNRKALLQKEATSEKPLNPIDINFNESIEEDMKAKIALLWLFLAIGFIIHHVYGLATVYTSESLYIESTHGETPMAWHVYRILFEGLALVFALLSLQFNKKGFWTTALVFAIVLGLYNTYHFVAALLHELGNLSEIVVLAWMVAVSVILTLSLSQMRKSL
;
A
#
# COMPACT_ATOMS: atom_id res chain seq x y z
N MET A 1 17.11 7.15 -30.75
CA MET A 1 16.96 8.21 -29.74
C MET A 1 18.26 8.99 -29.65
N ASN A 2 18.22 10.32 -29.71
CA ASN A 2 19.41 11.16 -29.53
C ASN A 2 19.96 11.00 -28.08
N LYS A 3 21.28 11.18 -27.91
CA LYS A 3 22.01 11.05 -26.64
C LYS A 3 21.41 11.89 -25.51
N ARG A 4 20.95 13.11 -25.81
CA ARG A 4 20.26 13.97 -24.83
C ARG A 4 19.02 13.30 -24.26
N ASN A 5 18.10 12.87 -25.12
CA ASN A 5 16.84 12.24 -24.69
C ASN A 5 17.11 10.92 -23.95
N TYR A 6 18.08 10.13 -24.40
CA TYR A 6 18.50 8.92 -23.69
C TYR A 6 18.95 9.23 -22.26
N ASN A 7 19.80 10.25 -22.07
CA ASN A 7 20.27 10.64 -20.76
C ASN A 7 19.15 11.17 -19.86
N VAL A 8 18.20 11.93 -20.40
CA VAL A 8 17.03 12.41 -19.66
C VAL A 8 16.22 11.23 -19.14
N PHE A 9 15.78 10.32 -20.02
CA PHE A 9 14.98 9.16 -19.58
C PHE A 9 15.74 8.23 -18.65
N PHE A 10 17.04 8.00 -18.89
CA PHE A 10 17.88 7.19 -18.03
C PHE A 10 18.04 7.79 -16.63
N ASN A 11 18.25 9.11 -16.54
CA ASN A 11 18.34 9.81 -15.26
C ASN A 11 16.99 9.83 -14.55
N THR A 12 15.88 10.08 -15.26
CA THR A 12 14.53 10.02 -14.70
C THR A 12 14.21 8.62 -14.15
N HIS A 13 14.50 7.56 -14.91
CA HIS A 13 14.34 6.18 -14.45
C HIS A 13 15.17 5.90 -13.19
N THR A 14 16.44 6.32 -13.19
CA THR A 14 17.34 6.12 -12.06
C THR A 14 16.85 6.87 -10.81
N VAL A 15 16.50 8.14 -10.94
CA VAL A 15 16.08 8.97 -9.80
C VAL A 15 14.73 8.51 -9.25
N SER A 16 13.73 8.32 -10.13
CA SER A 16 12.40 7.84 -9.71
C SER A 16 12.50 6.48 -9.01
N GLY A 17 13.25 5.54 -9.58
CA GLY A 17 13.46 4.21 -9.00
C GLY A 17 14.17 4.25 -7.64
N ILE A 18 15.26 4.99 -7.50
CA ILE A 18 16.01 5.05 -6.23
C ILE A 18 15.19 5.73 -5.13
N VAL A 19 14.48 6.82 -5.43
CA VAL A 19 13.68 7.58 -4.45
C VAL A 19 12.59 6.71 -3.82
N ILE A 20 11.86 5.95 -4.63
CA ILE A 20 10.74 5.13 -4.14
C ILE A 20 11.15 3.71 -3.71
N SER A 21 12.39 3.30 -3.98
CA SER A 21 12.83 1.90 -3.90
C SER A 21 12.49 1.19 -2.58
N VAL A 22 12.69 1.84 -1.42
CA VAL A 22 12.42 1.23 -0.11
C VAL A 22 10.93 0.93 0.02
N ALA A 23 10.12 1.96 -0.20
CA ALA A 23 8.69 1.85 0.00
C ALA A 23 8.09 0.90 -1.05
N LEU A 24 8.50 1.01 -2.31
CA LEU A 24 8.10 0.12 -3.39
C LEU A 24 8.45 -1.35 -3.10
N TYR A 25 9.62 -1.61 -2.51
CA TYR A 25 9.99 -2.97 -2.09
C TYR A 25 9.05 -3.50 -1.01
N VAL A 26 8.73 -2.69 0.01
CA VAL A 26 7.79 -3.07 1.09
C VAL A 26 6.41 -3.37 0.51
N ILE A 27 5.91 -2.50 -0.39
CA ILE A 27 4.63 -2.70 -1.09
C ILE A 27 4.64 -4.07 -1.78
N PHE A 28 5.60 -4.36 -2.67
CA PHE A 28 5.60 -5.64 -3.39
C PHE A 28 5.84 -6.84 -2.48
N PHE A 29 6.70 -6.72 -1.47
CA PHE A 29 6.99 -7.81 -0.55
C PHE A 29 5.77 -8.17 0.30
N ALA A 30 5.15 -7.18 0.95
CA ALA A 30 3.95 -7.39 1.76
C ALA A 30 2.75 -7.80 0.88
N GLY A 31 2.63 -7.19 -0.31
CA GLY A 31 1.61 -7.52 -1.31
C GLY A 31 1.69 -8.97 -1.80
N ALA A 32 2.90 -9.54 -1.92
CA ALA A 32 3.07 -10.94 -2.28
C ALA A 32 2.37 -11.86 -1.25
N PHE A 33 2.57 -11.62 0.05
CA PHE A 33 1.88 -12.40 1.09
C PHE A 33 0.39 -12.04 1.21
N ALA A 34 -0.01 -10.81 0.87
CA ALA A 34 -1.40 -10.38 0.89
C ALA A 34 -2.29 -11.14 -0.12
N LEU A 35 -1.70 -11.71 -1.18
CA LEU A 35 -2.39 -12.64 -2.11
C LEU A 35 -2.95 -13.88 -1.40
N PHE A 36 -2.39 -14.21 -0.23
CA PHE A 36 -2.74 -15.36 0.60
C PHE A 36 -3.26 -14.93 1.97
N LYS A 37 -3.83 -13.72 2.08
CA LYS A 37 -4.31 -13.14 3.33
C LYS A 37 -5.23 -14.09 4.10
N GLU A 38 -6.23 -14.64 3.42
CA GLU A 38 -7.21 -15.55 4.00
C GLU A 38 -6.55 -16.86 4.41
N GLU A 39 -5.67 -17.41 3.57
CA GLU A 39 -4.97 -18.66 3.88
C GLU A 39 -4.02 -18.52 5.06
N ILE A 40 -3.36 -17.38 5.20
CA ILE A 40 -2.52 -17.07 6.35
C ILE A 40 -3.40 -16.97 7.62
N ALA A 41 -4.56 -16.34 7.54
CA ALA A 41 -5.49 -16.26 8.66
C ALA A 41 -5.98 -17.65 9.09
N VAL A 42 -6.37 -18.50 8.15
CA VAL A 42 -6.76 -19.90 8.42
C VAL A 42 -5.58 -20.73 8.96
N TRP A 43 -4.36 -20.53 8.43
CA TRP A 43 -3.17 -21.22 8.92
C TRP A 43 -2.80 -20.81 10.36
N GLU A 44 -3.03 -19.55 10.74
CA GLU A 44 -2.86 -19.10 12.13
C GLU A 44 -3.88 -19.75 13.06
N GLU A 45 -5.09 -19.98 12.56
CA GLU A 45 -6.15 -20.64 13.29
C GLU A 45 -5.78 -22.12 13.50
N ASN A 46 -5.81 -22.57 14.75
CA ASN A 46 -5.47 -23.96 15.09
C ASN A 46 -6.65 -24.93 14.84
N THR A 47 -7.60 -24.54 13.97
CA THR A 47 -8.86 -25.22 13.72
C THR A 47 -9.08 -25.42 12.22
N PRO A 48 -9.52 -26.63 11.79
CA PRO A 48 -9.84 -26.89 10.40
C PRO A 48 -11.14 -26.19 9.97
N GLN A 49 -11.27 -25.95 8.67
CA GLN A 49 -12.45 -25.38 8.02
C GLN A 49 -13.40 -26.48 7.52
N HIS A 50 -14.72 -26.22 7.52
CA HIS A 50 -15.75 -27.18 7.12
C HIS A 50 -16.27 -26.99 5.68
N TYR A 51 -15.99 -25.85 5.05
CA TYR A 51 -16.35 -25.54 3.65
C TYR A 51 -17.86 -25.62 3.34
N VAL A 52 -18.67 -24.90 4.12
CA VAL A 52 -20.11 -24.80 3.87
C VAL A 52 -20.38 -23.95 2.62
N GLU A 53 -21.18 -24.50 1.71
CA GLU A 53 -21.68 -23.76 0.54
C GLU A 53 -22.39 -22.48 0.96
N ARG A 54 -22.14 -21.36 0.27
CA ARG A 54 -22.69 -20.06 0.66
C ARG A 54 -24.21 -20.01 0.67
N ALA A 55 -24.87 -20.81 -0.16
CA ALA A 55 -26.32 -20.94 -0.17
C ALA A 55 -26.89 -21.75 1.01
N ALA A 56 -26.06 -22.54 1.70
CA ALA A 56 -26.45 -23.42 2.80
C ALA A 56 -26.16 -22.83 4.19
N ILE A 57 -25.61 -21.60 4.26
CA ILE A 57 -25.45 -20.85 5.52
C ILE A 57 -26.83 -20.55 6.09
N ASP A 58 -26.99 -20.70 7.41
CA ASP A 58 -28.19 -20.31 8.14
C ASP A 58 -28.14 -18.82 8.51
N TYR A 59 -28.48 -17.96 7.55
CA TYR A 59 -28.55 -16.50 7.72
C TYR A 59 -29.59 -16.07 8.75
N ASP A 60 -30.72 -16.78 8.85
CA ASP A 60 -31.75 -16.45 9.83
C ASP A 60 -31.25 -16.72 11.26
N PHE A 61 -30.52 -17.82 11.48
CA PHE A 61 -29.81 -18.06 12.75
C PHE A 61 -28.84 -16.93 13.06
N LEU A 62 -27.98 -16.54 12.11
CA LEU A 62 -27.01 -15.47 12.33
C LEU A 62 -27.68 -14.12 12.61
N LEU A 63 -28.77 -13.78 11.91
CA LEU A 63 -29.53 -12.56 12.16
C LEU A 63 -30.18 -12.57 13.54
N ASN A 64 -30.76 -13.69 13.94
CA ASN A 64 -31.34 -13.84 15.27
C ASN A 64 -30.28 -13.71 16.37
N ASP A 65 -29.09 -14.27 16.17
CA ASP A 65 -27.97 -14.14 17.09
C ASP A 65 -27.43 -12.69 17.18
N ILE A 66 -27.32 -12.00 16.05
CA ILE A 66 -26.94 -10.57 16.01
C ILE A 66 -28.01 -9.71 16.71
N ALA A 67 -29.29 -10.02 16.52
CA ALA A 67 -30.41 -9.30 17.13
C ALA A 67 -30.46 -9.41 18.66
N GLN A 68 -29.72 -10.35 19.28
CA GLN A 68 -29.61 -10.43 20.74
C GLN A 68 -28.73 -9.32 21.33
N GLU A 69 -27.82 -8.76 20.53
CA GLU A 69 -26.85 -7.75 20.96
C GLU A 69 -27.08 -6.38 20.30
N TYR A 70 -27.72 -6.34 19.13
CA TYR A 70 -27.90 -5.12 18.35
C TYR A 70 -29.35 -4.91 17.92
N GLU A 71 -29.83 -3.67 18.03
CA GLU A 71 -31.12 -3.29 17.44
C GLU A 71 -31.01 -3.15 15.92
N LEU A 72 -31.66 -4.06 15.19
CA LEU A 72 -31.57 -4.18 13.73
C LEU A 72 -32.48 -3.25 12.89
N PRO A 73 -33.67 -2.79 13.36
CA PRO A 73 -34.55 -1.97 12.54
C PRO A 73 -33.85 -0.71 11.98
N GLY A 74 -34.11 -0.38 10.71
CA GLY A 74 -33.54 0.79 10.05
C GLY A 74 -32.08 0.66 9.60
N ARG A 75 -31.44 -0.50 9.84
CA ARG A 75 -30.05 -0.74 9.43
C ARG A 75 -29.96 -1.33 8.03
N ASP A 76 -28.88 -0.99 7.34
CA ASP A 76 -28.39 -1.79 6.23
C ASP A 76 -27.37 -2.81 6.77
N ILE A 77 -27.68 -4.09 6.63
CA ILE A 77 -26.86 -5.21 7.09
C ILE A 77 -26.19 -5.84 5.87
N ARG A 78 -24.89 -6.11 5.95
CA ARG A 78 -24.15 -6.78 4.87
C ARG A 78 -23.36 -7.95 5.42
N PHE A 79 -23.68 -9.14 4.93
CA PHE A 79 -22.83 -10.32 5.05
C PHE A 79 -21.84 -10.35 3.89
N ASN A 80 -20.56 -10.32 4.20
CA ASN A 80 -19.46 -10.50 3.25
C ASN A 80 -18.97 -11.95 3.34
N LEU A 81 -19.31 -12.73 2.31
CA LEU A 81 -19.10 -14.17 2.28
C LEU A 81 -17.71 -14.54 1.77
N GLY A 82 -17.00 -13.62 1.12
CA GLY A 82 -15.69 -13.88 0.53
C GLY A 82 -15.72 -14.89 -0.63
N HIS A 83 -14.57 -15.03 -1.30
CA HIS A 83 -14.44 -15.86 -2.51
C HIS A 83 -14.19 -17.34 -2.20
N THR A 84 -13.91 -17.64 -0.93
CA THR A 84 -13.60 -18.97 -0.41
C THR A 84 -14.71 -19.37 0.56
N ASN A 85 -15.09 -20.64 0.62
CA ASN A 85 -16.17 -21.14 1.50
C ASN A 85 -15.72 -21.27 2.98
N LEU A 86 -15.01 -20.28 3.52
CA LEU A 86 -14.53 -20.30 4.91
C LEU A 86 -15.67 -20.21 5.93
N ASP A 87 -15.45 -20.78 7.11
CA ASP A 87 -16.45 -20.84 8.19
C ASP A 87 -16.71 -19.48 8.85
N LYS A 88 -15.78 -18.52 8.69
CA LYS A 88 -15.94 -17.16 9.20
C LYS A 88 -16.26 -16.21 8.06
N ILE A 89 -17.29 -15.40 8.27
CA ILE A 89 -17.69 -14.31 7.38
C ILE A 89 -17.61 -12.98 8.13
N TYR A 90 -17.60 -11.86 7.40
CA TYR A 90 -17.65 -10.54 8.01
C TYR A 90 -19.04 -9.95 7.88
N VAL A 91 -19.53 -9.33 8.96
CA VAL A 91 -20.79 -8.61 9.00
C VAL A 91 -20.53 -7.14 9.20
N LEU A 92 -21.23 -6.34 8.42
CA LEU A 92 -21.24 -4.89 8.50
C LEU A 92 -22.66 -4.43 8.82
N LEU A 93 -22.82 -3.74 9.94
CA LEU A 93 -24.06 -3.04 10.31
C LEU A 93 -23.84 -1.54 10.11
N ASN A 94 -24.51 -0.96 9.11
CA ASN A 94 -24.52 0.49 8.95
C ASN A 94 -25.33 1.14 10.08
N GLN A 95 -25.09 2.45 10.27
CA GLN A 95 -25.84 3.24 11.24
C GLN A 95 -27.35 3.07 11.04
N SER A 96 -28.11 2.86 12.11
CA SER A 96 -29.57 2.80 11.94
C SER A 96 -30.12 4.17 11.54
N LYS A 97 -31.00 4.12 10.52
CA LYS A 97 -31.74 5.26 9.99
C LYS A 97 -33.04 5.50 10.75
N ASP A 98 -33.45 4.60 11.65
CA ASP A 98 -34.59 4.81 12.53
C ASP A 98 -34.17 5.69 13.72
N THR A 99 -34.33 6.99 13.56
CA THR A 99 -33.97 7.98 14.59
C THR A 99 -35.02 8.16 15.67
N VAL A 100 -36.19 7.53 15.51
CA VAL A 100 -37.34 7.69 16.43
C VAL A 100 -37.35 6.57 17.46
N ASN A 101 -37.09 5.34 17.03
CA ASN A 101 -37.24 4.15 17.88
C ASN A 101 -35.91 3.65 18.47
N ILE A 102 -34.76 4.04 17.91
CA ILE A 102 -33.43 3.57 18.34
C ILE A 102 -32.65 4.73 18.93
N SER A 103 -32.04 4.48 20.10
CA SER A 103 -31.20 5.46 20.80
C SER A 103 -29.98 5.86 19.95
N GLU A 104 -29.43 7.06 20.16
CA GLU A 104 -28.23 7.49 19.42
C GLU A 104 -27.00 6.61 19.70
N GLU A 105 -26.89 6.10 20.92
CA GLU A 105 -25.81 5.17 21.34
C GLU A 105 -25.91 3.84 20.59
N ASP A 106 -27.13 3.31 20.42
CA ASP A 106 -27.39 2.04 19.77
C ASP A 106 -27.53 2.14 18.26
N ARG A 107 -27.34 3.33 17.69
CA ARG A 107 -27.37 3.55 16.23
C ARG A 107 -26.03 3.30 15.57
N GLY A 108 -24.94 3.11 16.32
CA GLY A 108 -23.56 3.06 15.83
C GLY A 108 -23.28 2.10 14.67
N TYR A 109 -22.19 2.37 13.94
CA TYR A 109 -21.65 1.48 12.91
C TYR A 109 -20.93 0.31 13.54
N GLU A 110 -21.15 -0.91 13.06
CA GLU A 110 -20.50 -2.11 13.58
C GLU A 110 -19.87 -2.94 12.46
N TYR A 111 -18.67 -3.45 12.71
CA TYR A 111 -17.95 -4.34 11.79
C TYR A 111 -17.22 -5.43 12.56
N PHE A 112 -17.66 -6.67 12.37
CA PHE A 112 -17.14 -7.83 13.09
C PHE A 112 -17.13 -9.07 12.20
N SER A 113 -16.33 -10.07 12.57
CA SER A 113 -16.45 -11.42 12.00
C SER A 113 -17.40 -12.27 12.82
N ILE A 114 -18.12 -13.17 12.16
CA ILE A 114 -19.00 -14.16 12.79
C ILE A 114 -18.69 -15.56 12.24
N ASP A 115 -18.66 -16.56 13.12
CA ASP A 115 -18.57 -17.97 12.76
C ASP A 115 -19.96 -18.50 12.39
N ILE A 116 -20.11 -19.05 11.19
CA ILE A 116 -21.41 -19.45 10.63
C ILE A 116 -22.06 -20.63 11.37
N HIS A 117 -21.31 -21.37 12.19
CA HIS A 117 -21.81 -22.58 12.87
C HIS A 117 -22.31 -22.31 14.28
N ASN A 118 -21.72 -21.34 14.97
CA ASN A 118 -21.97 -21.12 16.40
C ASN A 118 -22.30 -19.66 16.75
N GLY A 119 -22.27 -18.73 15.80
CA GLY A 119 -22.60 -17.32 16.03
C GLY A 119 -21.52 -16.55 16.78
N LEU A 120 -20.34 -17.13 17.04
CA LEU A 120 -19.27 -16.46 17.77
C LEU A 120 -18.79 -15.22 17.00
N LYS A 121 -19.06 -14.06 17.58
CA LYS A 121 -18.65 -12.76 17.08
C LYS A 121 -17.27 -12.38 17.61
N LYS A 122 -16.46 -11.78 16.75
CA LYS A 122 -15.18 -11.15 17.12
C LYS A 122 -15.09 -9.80 16.44
N THR A 123 -14.73 -8.79 17.22
CA THR A 123 -14.40 -7.46 16.71
C THR A 123 -13.25 -7.54 15.71
N TYR A 124 -13.10 -6.48 14.94
CA TYR A 124 -12.01 -6.36 13.99
C TYR A 124 -10.62 -6.54 14.63
N GLU A 125 -10.42 -6.05 15.86
CA GLU A 125 -9.15 -6.13 16.58
C GLU A 125 -8.88 -7.56 17.09
N GLU A 126 -9.89 -8.21 17.67
CA GLU A 126 -9.77 -9.60 18.14
C GLU A 126 -9.47 -10.57 16.98
N ASN A 127 -10.08 -10.33 15.82
CA ASN A 127 -9.87 -11.16 14.63
C ASN A 127 -8.64 -10.76 13.79
N TYR A 128 -7.86 -9.76 14.20
CA TYR A 128 -6.74 -9.23 13.41
C TYR A 128 -5.57 -10.22 13.22
N SER A 129 -5.37 -10.72 12.00
CA SER A 129 -4.36 -11.74 11.67
C SER A 129 -3.04 -11.16 11.13
N LEU A 130 -1.99 -11.99 11.01
CA LEU A 130 -0.75 -11.63 10.27
C LEU A 130 -1.06 -11.36 8.80
N GLY A 131 -1.98 -12.13 8.22
CA GLY A 131 -2.45 -11.92 6.85
C GLY A 131 -3.00 -10.50 6.67
N GLU A 132 -3.86 -10.05 7.59
CA GLU A 132 -4.39 -8.68 7.62
C GLU A 132 -3.28 -7.64 7.84
N PHE A 133 -2.32 -7.92 8.73
CA PHE A 133 -1.17 -7.04 8.95
C PHE A 133 -0.34 -6.81 7.68
N LEU A 134 0.01 -7.88 6.98
CA LEU A 134 0.80 -7.81 5.74
C LEU A 134 -0.01 -7.15 4.61
N TYR A 135 -1.30 -7.46 4.50
CA TYR A 135 -2.21 -6.76 3.61
C TYR A 135 -2.23 -5.25 3.89
N ARG A 136 -2.32 -4.83 5.14
CA ARG A 136 -2.28 -3.40 5.51
C ARG A 136 -0.92 -2.75 5.30
N LEU A 137 0.16 -3.50 5.50
CA LEU A 137 1.53 -3.03 5.26
C LEU A 137 1.78 -2.76 3.77
N HIS A 138 1.13 -3.51 2.88
CA HIS A 138 1.20 -3.30 1.42
C HIS A 138 0.83 -1.88 0.99
N PHE A 139 -0.05 -1.19 1.73
CA PHE A 139 -0.43 0.19 1.45
C PHE A 139 -0.16 1.13 2.64
N PHE A 140 0.80 0.76 3.49
CA PHE A 140 1.27 1.54 4.65
C PHE A 140 0.16 2.03 5.57
N HIS A 141 -0.94 1.29 5.74
CA HIS A 141 -2.06 1.73 6.57
C HIS A 141 -1.67 2.00 8.03
N GLN A 142 -0.60 1.36 8.52
CA GLN A 142 -0.03 1.59 9.83
C GLN A 142 0.54 3.02 9.99
N ILE A 143 0.65 3.80 8.91
CA ILE A 143 0.84 5.25 8.91
C ILE A 143 -0.55 5.88 8.71
N PRO A 144 -1.22 6.34 9.79
CA PRO A 144 -2.60 6.80 9.73
C PRO A 144 -2.81 7.89 8.68
N TYR A 145 -3.96 7.87 8.02
CA TYR A 145 -4.44 8.82 6.98
C TYR A 145 -3.60 8.93 5.70
N VAL A 146 -2.27 8.94 5.81
CA VAL A 146 -1.34 9.22 4.71
C VAL A 146 -0.87 7.94 4.01
N GLY A 147 -0.87 6.79 4.69
CA GLY A 147 -0.35 5.52 4.16
C GLY A 147 -0.91 5.15 2.79
N LEU A 148 -2.24 5.19 2.65
CA LEU A 148 -2.93 4.90 1.40
C LEU A 148 -2.49 5.84 0.27
N TYR A 149 -2.51 7.16 0.51
CA TYR A 149 -2.05 8.13 -0.49
C TYR A 149 -0.56 7.99 -0.82
N LEU A 150 0.27 7.70 0.18
CA LEU A 150 1.70 7.45 -0.01
C LEU A 150 1.91 6.26 -0.95
N SER A 151 1.22 5.14 -0.73
CA SER A 151 1.29 3.99 -1.65
C SER A 151 0.80 4.34 -3.07
N GLY A 152 -0.25 5.14 -3.19
CA GLY A 152 -0.74 5.66 -4.47
C GLY A 152 0.30 6.50 -5.23
N PHE A 153 0.97 7.44 -4.56
CA PHE A 153 2.05 8.23 -5.16
C PHE A 153 3.28 7.37 -5.49
N ILE A 154 3.62 6.40 -4.65
CA ILE A 154 4.70 5.44 -4.96
C ILE A 154 4.36 4.66 -6.22
N SER A 155 3.11 4.21 -6.37
CA SER A 155 2.63 3.52 -7.57
C SER A 155 2.69 4.41 -8.82
N LEU A 156 2.37 5.69 -8.69
CA LEU A 156 2.48 6.67 -9.78
C LEU A 156 3.94 6.90 -10.21
N PHE A 157 4.86 7.07 -9.25
CA PHE A 157 6.30 7.16 -9.56
C PHE A 157 6.86 5.86 -10.11
N PHE A 158 6.33 4.71 -9.67
CA PHE A 158 6.66 3.42 -10.24
C PHE A 158 6.21 3.32 -11.70
N LEU A 159 5.02 3.83 -12.06
CA LEU A 159 4.58 3.94 -13.44
C LEU A 159 5.57 4.78 -14.28
N PHE A 160 6.04 5.93 -13.77
CA PHE A 160 7.08 6.71 -14.44
C PHE A 160 8.39 5.94 -14.60
N ALA A 161 8.82 5.22 -13.57
CA ALA A 161 10.02 4.39 -13.62
C ALA A 161 9.90 3.29 -14.68
N ILE A 162 8.74 2.63 -14.79
CA ILE A 162 8.46 1.62 -15.82
C ILE A 162 8.52 2.24 -17.22
N VAL A 163 7.75 3.31 -17.47
CA VAL A 163 7.67 3.95 -18.80
C VAL A 163 9.04 4.43 -19.25
N THR A 164 9.77 5.13 -18.38
CA THR A 164 11.12 5.60 -18.70
C THR A 164 12.11 4.45 -18.90
N GLY A 165 12.01 3.37 -18.11
CA GLY A 165 12.82 2.16 -18.29
C GLY A 165 12.58 1.47 -19.63
N VAL A 166 11.31 1.33 -20.03
CA VAL A 166 10.91 0.77 -21.33
C VAL A 166 11.46 1.62 -22.48
N ILE A 167 11.36 2.95 -22.39
CA ILE A 167 11.88 3.87 -23.42
C ILE A 167 13.41 3.72 -23.57
N VAL A 168 14.14 3.67 -22.45
CA VAL A 168 15.60 3.51 -22.43
C VAL A 168 16.01 2.19 -23.08
N HIS A 169 15.27 1.12 -22.80
CA HIS A 169 15.60 -0.23 -23.27
C HIS A 169 14.89 -0.65 -24.56
N TRP A 170 14.03 0.19 -25.15
CA TRP A 170 13.14 -0.15 -26.27
C TRP A 170 13.77 -1.01 -27.37
N LYS A 171 14.94 -0.58 -27.88
CA LYS A 171 15.64 -1.28 -28.96
C LYS A 171 16.24 -2.64 -28.56
N LYS A 172 16.46 -2.85 -27.26
CA LYS A 172 17.07 -4.04 -26.67
C LYS A 172 16.07 -4.96 -25.99
N ILE A 173 14.80 -4.57 -25.83
CA ILE A 173 13.77 -5.40 -25.18
C ILE A 173 13.65 -6.74 -25.88
N VAL A 174 13.50 -6.74 -27.21
CA VAL A 174 13.34 -7.98 -28.00
C VAL A 174 14.61 -8.85 -27.93
N SER A 175 15.79 -8.26 -28.13
CA SER A 175 17.04 -9.03 -28.05
C SER A 175 17.26 -9.61 -26.65
N ASN A 176 16.98 -8.83 -25.59
CA ASN A 176 17.18 -9.25 -24.21
C ASN A 176 16.18 -10.32 -23.78
N PHE A 177 14.95 -10.31 -24.32
CA PHE A 177 13.97 -11.36 -24.08
C PHE A 177 14.46 -12.73 -24.58
N TYR A 178 14.98 -12.79 -25.82
CA TYR A 178 15.52 -14.03 -26.40
C TYR A 178 16.93 -14.42 -25.91
N HIS A 179 17.67 -13.50 -25.28
CA HIS A 179 18.99 -13.76 -24.71
C HIS A 179 18.95 -14.27 -23.26
N PHE A 180 17.77 -14.56 -22.69
CA PHE A 180 17.69 -15.13 -21.35
C PHE A 180 18.26 -16.57 -21.35
N ASN A 181 19.53 -16.67 -20.97
CA ASN A 181 20.20 -17.95 -20.73
C ASN A 181 20.64 -18.00 -19.26
N PRO A 182 19.95 -18.77 -18.40
CA PRO A 182 20.24 -18.85 -16.96
C PRO A 182 21.71 -19.15 -16.64
N LYS A 183 22.41 -19.91 -17.49
CA LYS A 183 23.81 -20.31 -17.27
C LYS A 183 24.83 -19.23 -17.68
N VAL A 184 24.49 -18.38 -18.67
CA VAL A 184 25.39 -17.35 -19.23
C VAL A 184 25.16 -15.99 -18.56
N THR A 185 23.91 -15.63 -18.28
CA THR A 185 23.56 -14.41 -17.52
C THR A 185 24.23 -14.42 -16.15
N LEU A 186 24.38 -15.59 -15.51
CA LEU A 186 25.14 -15.79 -14.27
C LEU A 186 26.64 -15.47 -14.35
N LYS A 187 27.19 -15.04 -15.48
CA LYS A 187 28.56 -14.49 -15.59
C LYS A 187 28.60 -12.97 -15.89
N ARG A 188 27.47 -12.33 -16.23
CA ARG A 188 27.35 -10.90 -16.60
C ARG A 188 26.22 -10.21 -15.80
N ILE A 189 26.29 -10.42 -14.49
CA ILE A 189 25.18 -10.98 -13.69
C ILE A 189 24.02 -10.04 -13.39
N TRP A 190 24.27 -8.76 -13.10
CA TRP A 190 23.26 -7.96 -12.42
C TRP A 190 22.49 -7.03 -13.35
N THR A 191 23.16 -6.35 -14.27
CA THR A 191 22.49 -5.47 -15.25
C THR A 191 21.67 -6.25 -16.26
N ASP A 192 22.19 -7.39 -16.73
CA ASP A 192 21.47 -8.25 -17.67
C ASP A 192 20.27 -8.93 -16.98
N ALA A 193 20.41 -9.35 -15.71
CA ALA A 193 19.28 -9.90 -14.96
C ALA A 193 18.21 -8.85 -14.62
N HIS A 194 18.59 -7.65 -14.17
CA HIS A 194 17.66 -6.56 -13.88
C HIS A 194 16.79 -6.23 -15.11
N THR A 195 17.42 -6.12 -16.28
CA THR A 195 16.69 -5.81 -17.52
C THR A 195 15.86 -6.99 -18.02
N ALA A 196 16.38 -8.23 -18.00
CA ALA A 196 15.63 -9.40 -18.44
C ALA A 196 14.41 -9.67 -17.55
N LEU A 197 14.59 -9.68 -16.23
CA LEU A 197 13.51 -9.89 -15.27
C LEU A 197 12.53 -8.71 -15.22
N GLY A 198 13.02 -7.49 -15.44
CA GLY A 198 12.15 -6.32 -15.63
C GLY A 198 11.26 -6.46 -16.87
N VAL A 199 11.78 -6.98 -17.98
CA VAL A 199 10.98 -7.23 -19.21
C VAL A 199 9.99 -8.38 -19.00
N ILE A 200 10.42 -9.49 -18.38
CA ILE A 200 9.54 -10.64 -18.09
C ILE A 200 8.39 -10.21 -17.16
N GLY A 201 8.69 -9.42 -16.13
CA GLY A 201 7.71 -8.90 -15.18
C GLY A 201 6.92 -7.68 -15.66
N LEU A 202 7.24 -7.12 -16.83
CA LEU A 202 6.72 -5.82 -17.28
C LEU A 202 5.18 -5.75 -17.32
N PRO A 203 4.44 -6.73 -17.88
CA PRO A 203 2.98 -6.66 -17.92
C PRO A 203 2.36 -6.58 -16.51
N PHE A 204 2.85 -7.42 -15.60
CA PHE A 204 2.44 -7.44 -14.20
C PHE A 204 2.78 -6.12 -13.50
N GLN A 205 4.02 -5.65 -13.64
CA GLN A 205 4.48 -4.40 -13.02
C GLN A 205 3.65 -3.20 -13.50
N PHE A 206 3.33 -3.14 -14.79
CA PHE A 206 2.52 -2.08 -15.37
C PHE A 206 1.08 -2.09 -14.85
N ILE A 207 0.45 -3.27 -14.78
CA ILE A 207 -0.90 -3.44 -14.21
C ILE A 207 -0.93 -2.99 -12.75
N TYR A 208 0.04 -3.42 -11.94
CA TYR A 208 0.12 -3.01 -10.53
C TYR A 208 0.41 -1.52 -10.34
N ALA A 209 1.23 -0.93 -11.21
CA ALA A 209 1.48 0.51 -11.17
C ALA A 209 0.22 1.32 -11.45
N ILE A 210 -0.61 0.89 -12.41
CA ILE A 210 -1.90 1.55 -12.73
C ILE A 210 -2.92 1.32 -11.63
N THR A 211 -3.18 0.06 -11.28
CA THR A 211 -4.20 -0.31 -10.29
C THR A 211 -3.87 0.24 -8.90
N GLY A 212 -2.61 0.19 -8.48
CA GLY A 212 -2.16 0.79 -7.22
C GLY A 212 -2.34 2.31 -7.19
N THR A 213 -2.12 2.99 -8.34
CA THR A 213 -2.41 4.43 -8.46
C THR A 213 -3.91 4.68 -8.37
N TYR A 214 -4.72 3.87 -9.07
CA TYR A 214 -6.17 3.97 -9.06
C TYR A 214 -6.75 3.81 -7.65
N PHE A 215 -6.36 2.76 -6.92
CA PHE A 215 -6.88 2.54 -5.56
C PHE A 215 -6.33 3.57 -4.55
N GLY A 216 -5.03 3.86 -4.59
CA GLY A 216 -4.38 4.77 -3.63
C GLY A 216 -4.66 6.25 -3.86
N LEU A 217 -4.98 6.68 -5.08
CA LEU A 217 -5.25 8.08 -5.44
C LEU A 217 -6.66 8.27 -6.03
N SER A 218 -7.59 7.33 -5.80
CA SER A 218 -8.96 7.38 -6.34
C SER A 218 -9.65 8.73 -6.07
N ILE A 219 -9.48 9.32 -4.88
CA ILE A 219 -10.04 10.64 -4.57
C ILE A 219 -9.54 11.74 -5.52
N LEU A 220 -8.27 11.70 -5.94
CA LEU A 220 -7.71 12.68 -6.87
C LEU A 220 -8.25 12.50 -8.29
N VAL A 221 -8.64 11.28 -8.66
CA VAL A 221 -9.33 10.98 -9.93
C VAL A 221 -10.79 11.45 -9.88
N LEU A 222 -11.43 11.33 -8.71
CA LEU A 222 -12.84 11.72 -8.51
C LEU A 222 -13.02 13.25 -8.46
N LEU A 223 -12.01 14.01 -8.05
CA LEU A 223 -12.08 15.48 -8.00
C LEU A 223 -12.43 16.12 -9.37
N PRO A 224 -11.69 15.84 -10.47
CA PRO A 224 -12.09 16.28 -11.82
C PRO A 224 -13.46 15.78 -12.26
N ALA A 225 -13.83 14.54 -11.90
CA ALA A 225 -15.11 13.95 -12.25
C ALA A 225 -16.27 14.68 -11.58
N ASN A 226 -16.13 15.10 -10.32
CA ASN A 226 -17.16 15.83 -9.58
C ASN A 226 -17.51 17.17 -10.25
N PHE A 227 -16.55 17.84 -10.89
CA PHE A 227 -16.84 19.05 -11.69
C PHE A 227 -17.77 18.76 -12.88
N LEU A 228 -17.67 17.59 -13.51
CA LEU A 228 -18.59 17.17 -14.58
C LEU A 228 -20.01 16.91 -14.05
N TYR A 229 -20.13 16.61 -12.76
CA TYR A 229 -21.39 16.42 -12.05
C TYR A 229 -21.91 17.71 -11.38
N ASN A 230 -21.42 18.89 -11.79
CA ASN A 230 -21.77 20.18 -11.20
C ASN A 230 -21.53 20.23 -9.68
N ASN A 231 -20.47 19.54 -9.21
CA ASN A 231 -20.14 19.34 -7.80
C ASN A 231 -21.17 18.54 -6.98
N ASN A 232 -22.09 17.82 -7.63
CA ASN A 232 -22.99 16.89 -6.96
C ASN A 232 -22.29 15.54 -6.70
N GLN A 233 -21.64 15.45 -5.56
CA GLN A 233 -20.88 14.27 -5.16
C GLN A 233 -21.78 13.05 -4.93
N ASP A 234 -22.99 13.24 -4.41
CA ASP A 234 -23.93 12.13 -4.18
C ASP A 234 -24.31 11.48 -5.49
N LYS A 235 -24.65 12.28 -6.50
CA LYS A 235 -24.97 11.77 -7.84
C LYS A 235 -23.77 11.08 -8.50
N LEU A 236 -22.56 11.63 -8.37
CA LEU A 236 -21.34 10.98 -8.84
C LEU A 236 -21.16 9.60 -8.19
N MET A 237 -21.36 9.50 -6.88
CA MET A 237 -21.22 8.25 -6.15
C MET A 237 -22.34 7.25 -6.47
N GLN A 238 -23.57 7.73 -6.70
CA GLN A 238 -24.70 6.92 -7.14
C GLN A 238 -24.43 6.27 -8.51
N ASP A 239 -23.91 7.04 -9.47
CA ASP A 239 -23.59 6.53 -10.81
C ASP A 239 -22.38 5.58 -10.78
N LEU A 240 -21.40 5.82 -9.91
CA LEU A 240 -20.20 4.98 -9.79
C LEU A 240 -20.42 3.69 -9.00
N ARG A 241 -21.33 3.71 -8.02
CA ARG A 241 -21.60 2.61 -7.07
C ARG A 241 -23.10 2.52 -6.77
N PRO A 242 -23.94 2.17 -7.76
CA PRO A 242 -25.39 2.15 -7.61
C PRO A 242 -25.86 1.17 -6.52
N GLU A 243 -25.10 0.12 -6.24
CA GLU A 243 -25.37 -0.82 -5.16
C GLU A 243 -25.27 -0.20 -3.76
N ARG A 244 -24.51 0.90 -3.60
CA ARG A 244 -24.29 1.61 -2.33
C ARG A 244 -25.23 2.78 -2.09
N VAL A 245 -26.18 3.03 -2.98
CA VAL A 245 -27.17 4.09 -2.76
C VAL A 245 -28.00 3.75 -1.53
N ALA A 246 -27.94 4.64 -0.52
CA ALA A 246 -28.74 4.52 0.67
C ALA A 246 -30.19 4.83 0.32
N ALA A 247 -31.06 3.83 0.43
CA ALA A 247 -32.50 4.06 0.40
C ALA A 247 -32.90 4.84 1.67
N GLU A 248 -33.78 5.83 1.51
CA GLU A 248 -34.35 6.56 2.65
C GLU A 248 -35.16 5.61 3.55
N TRP A 249 -35.11 5.83 4.86
CA TRP A 249 -35.95 5.09 5.80
C TRP A 249 -37.35 5.70 5.81
N VAL A 250 -38.38 4.86 5.64
CA VAL A 250 -39.78 5.32 5.60
C VAL A 250 -40.45 5.14 6.96
N ALA A 251 -40.58 3.88 7.40
CA ALA A 251 -41.23 3.52 8.66
C ALA A 251 -40.92 2.05 8.99
N PRO A 252 -40.99 1.66 10.28
CA PRO A 252 -40.94 0.26 10.67
C PRO A 252 -42.14 -0.51 10.09
N THR A 253 -41.94 -1.77 9.75
CA THR A 253 -43.03 -2.67 9.37
C THR A 253 -43.56 -3.44 10.59
N ALA A 254 -44.86 -3.72 10.60
CA ALA A 254 -45.48 -4.64 11.56
C ALA A 254 -45.51 -6.09 11.05
N ASP A 255 -45.32 -6.29 9.74
CA ASP A 255 -45.27 -7.60 9.13
C ASP A 255 -43.92 -8.29 9.44
N PRO A 256 -43.91 -9.62 9.65
CA PRO A 256 -42.67 -10.35 9.85
C PRO A 256 -41.78 -10.24 8.61
N MET A 257 -40.48 -10.04 8.83
CA MET A 257 -39.50 -10.04 7.75
C MET A 257 -39.45 -11.43 7.07
N PRO A 258 -39.38 -11.51 5.73
CA PRO A 258 -39.19 -12.78 5.04
C PRO A 258 -37.89 -13.47 5.46
N SER A 259 -37.84 -14.80 5.35
CA SER A 259 -36.62 -15.57 5.61
C SER A 259 -35.51 -15.19 4.63
N VAL A 260 -34.32 -14.90 5.15
CA VAL A 260 -33.13 -14.68 4.33
C VAL A 260 -32.63 -16.00 3.75
N ASN A 261 -32.77 -17.11 4.49
CA ASN A 261 -32.45 -18.44 4.01
C ASN A 261 -33.27 -18.81 2.76
N GLU A 262 -34.58 -18.58 2.79
CA GLU A 262 -35.46 -18.85 1.65
C GLU A 262 -35.10 -17.96 0.45
N PHE A 263 -34.83 -16.67 0.69
CA PHE A 263 -34.38 -15.76 -0.36
C PHE A 263 -33.08 -16.22 -1.00
N VAL A 264 -32.05 -16.53 -0.21
CA VAL A 264 -30.75 -16.97 -0.74
C VAL A 264 -30.90 -18.30 -1.47
N THR A 265 -31.59 -19.29 -0.89
CA THR A 265 -31.77 -20.61 -1.50
C THR A 265 -32.53 -20.52 -2.83
N ALA A 266 -33.57 -19.69 -2.91
CA ALA A 266 -34.37 -19.53 -4.13
C ALA A 266 -33.61 -18.85 -5.27
N ASN A 267 -32.59 -18.03 -4.96
CA ASN A 267 -31.91 -17.20 -5.95
C ASN A 267 -30.43 -17.61 -6.19
N ALA A 268 -29.83 -18.43 -5.34
CA ALA A 268 -28.46 -18.89 -5.51
C ALA A 268 -28.25 -19.71 -6.79
N ASN A 269 -29.30 -20.36 -7.30
CA ASN A 269 -29.28 -21.15 -8.53
C ASN A 269 -29.95 -20.43 -9.72
N THR A 270 -30.15 -19.11 -9.65
CA THR A 270 -30.73 -18.35 -10.78
C THR A 270 -29.85 -18.43 -12.03
N TRP A 271 -28.54 -18.49 -11.84
CA TRP A 271 -27.57 -18.75 -12.90
C TRP A 271 -26.76 -20.01 -12.55
N ASP A 272 -26.44 -20.82 -13.56
CA ASP A 272 -25.59 -22.00 -13.38
C ASP A 272 -24.20 -21.59 -12.88
N ARG A 273 -23.69 -22.29 -11.85
CA ARG A 273 -22.37 -22.03 -11.25
C ARG A 273 -22.20 -20.62 -10.69
N PHE A 274 -23.27 -20.08 -10.12
CA PHE A 274 -23.25 -18.79 -9.43
C PHE A 274 -22.88 -18.95 -7.96
N HIS A 275 -21.88 -18.20 -7.52
CA HIS A 275 -21.39 -18.21 -6.15
C HIS A 275 -21.70 -16.87 -5.46
N PRO A 276 -22.59 -16.85 -4.47
CA PRO A 276 -22.84 -15.68 -3.65
C PRO A 276 -21.57 -15.14 -2.98
N GLN A 277 -21.33 -13.84 -3.11
CA GLN A 277 -20.22 -13.11 -2.48
C GLN A 277 -20.72 -12.20 -1.36
N TYR A 278 -21.95 -11.69 -1.50
CA TYR A 278 -22.56 -10.81 -0.53
C TYR A 278 -24.07 -11.06 -0.40
N VAL A 279 -24.57 -10.92 0.83
CA VAL A 279 -26.00 -10.74 1.11
C VAL A 279 -26.19 -9.39 1.78
N TYR A 280 -26.98 -8.53 1.16
CA TYR A 280 -27.32 -7.21 1.65
C TYR A 280 -28.79 -7.18 2.09
N LEU A 281 -29.05 -6.69 3.29
CA LEU A 281 -30.39 -6.42 3.78
C LEU A 281 -30.48 -4.91 4.00
N LYS A 282 -31.12 -4.20 3.08
CA LYS A 282 -31.29 -2.75 3.15
C LYS A 282 -32.53 -2.41 3.93
N ASN A 283 -32.47 -1.37 4.76
CA ASN A 283 -33.57 -0.90 5.60
C ASN A 283 -34.28 -2.03 6.36
N TYR A 284 -33.49 -2.95 6.96
CA TYR A 284 -34.05 -4.12 7.64
C TYR A 284 -35.11 -3.72 8.68
N GLY A 285 -36.23 -4.45 8.75
CA GLY A 285 -37.35 -4.13 9.63
C GLY A 285 -38.23 -2.95 9.17
N GLY A 286 -38.01 -2.39 7.98
CA GLY A 286 -38.82 -1.31 7.40
C GLY A 286 -39.82 -1.77 6.35
N VAL A 287 -40.82 -0.93 6.06
CA VAL A 287 -41.80 -1.16 4.98
C VAL A 287 -41.18 -1.17 3.58
N ASN A 288 -40.00 -0.57 3.43
CA ASN A 288 -39.22 -0.53 2.19
C ASN A 288 -37.92 -1.34 2.30
N ALA A 289 -37.92 -2.40 3.11
CA ALA A 289 -36.77 -3.30 3.21
C ALA A 289 -36.55 -4.07 1.90
N GLU A 290 -35.28 -4.24 1.54
CA GLU A 290 -34.86 -4.97 0.33
C GLU A 290 -33.75 -5.95 0.67
N TYR A 291 -33.85 -7.18 0.14
CA TYR A 291 -32.77 -8.17 0.24
C TYR A 291 -32.08 -8.30 -1.10
N GLN A 292 -30.76 -8.20 -1.13
CA GLN A 292 -29.98 -8.26 -2.36
C GLN A 292 -28.90 -9.32 -2.24
N LEU A 293 -28.89 -10.25 -3.20
CA LEU A 293 -27.88 -11.28 -3.37
C LEU A 293 -26.94 -10.83 -4.49
N ILE A 294 -25.65 -10.69 -4.18
CA ILE A 294 -24.61 -10.36 -5.16
C ILE A 294 -23.61 -11.50 -5.19
N GLY A 295 -23.25 -11.94 -6.39
CA GLY A 295 -22.30 -13.04 -6.58
C GLY A 295 -21.64 -12.99 -7.93
N GLU A 296 -20.85 -14.01 -8.21
CA GLU A 296 -20.09 -14.14 -9.46
C GLU A 296 -20.26 -15.56 -9.99
N LEU A 297 -20.28 -15.72 -11.32
CA LEU A 297 -20.17 -17.06 -11.92
C LEU A 297 -18.76 -17.63 -11.70
N ASP A 298 -18.60 -18.94 -11.85
CA ASP A 298 -17.28 -19.55 -11.98
C ASP A 298 -16.42 -18.85 -13.03
N ASP A 299 -15.12 -18.66 -12.72
CA ASP A 299 -14.18 -17.99 -13.62
C ASP A 299 -13.97 -18.74 -14.94
N SER A 300 -14.33 -20.03 -15.01
CA SER A 300 -14.33 -20.81 -16.26
C SER A 300 -15.42 -20.36 -17.24
N GLU A 301 -16.49 -19.75 -16.76
CA GLU A 301 -17.61 -19.30 -17.59
C GLU A 301 -17.29 -17.95 -18.23
N LYS A 302 -16.85 -16.97 -17.43
CA LYS A 302 -16.58 -15.61 -17.90
C LYS A 302 -15.65 -14.86 -16.94
N TYR A 303 -14.74 -14.04 -17.48
CA TYR A 303 -13.85 -13.20 -16.65
C TYR A 303 -14.58 -12.03 -15.96
N LEU A 304 -15.71 -11.58 -16.53
CA LEU A 304 -16.54 -10.50 -15.99
C LEU A 304 -17.95 -11.07 -15.80
N ASN A 305 -18.24 -11.45 -14.57
CA ASN A 305 -19.23 -12.46 -14.24
C ASN A 305 -20.10 -12.06 -13.02
N ALA A 306 -20.08 -10.79 -12.64
CA ALA A 306 -20.87 -10.31 -11.51
C ALA A 306 -22.36 -10.28 -11.84
N GLY A 307 -23.17 -10.87 -10.97
CA GLY A 307 -24.62 -10.89 -11.04
C GLY A 307 -25.24 -10.39 -9.73
N SER A 308 -26.40 -9.75 -9.81
CA SER A 308 -27.14 -9.30 -8.63
C SER A 308 -28.65 -9.39 -8.78
N ILE A 309 -29.30 -9.80 -7.70
CA ILE A 309 -30.75 -10.01 -7.61
C ILE A 309 -31.25 -9.35 -6.34
N THR A 310 -32.34 -8.58 -6.44
CA THR A 310 -32.98 -7.91 -5.30
C THR A 310 -34.43 -8.37 -5.13
N LEU A 311 -34.80 -8.66 -3.89
CA LEU A 311 -36.15 -8.92 -3.42
C LEU A 311 -36.69 -7.68 -2.71
N ASN A 312 -37.84 -7.19 -3.16
CA ASN A 312 -38.63 -6.24 -2.37
C ASN A 312 -39.46 -7.02 -1.34
N THR A 313 -39.15 -6.84 -0.06
CA THR A 313 -39.70 -7.67 1.02
C THR A 313 -41.21 -7.48 1.23
N GLN A 314 -41.75 -6.29 0.95
CA GLN A 314 -43.18 -6.00 1.07
C GLN A 314 -44.02 -6.66 -0.03
N SER A 315 -43.55 -6.59 -1.28
CA SER A 315 -44.28 -7.16 -2.42
C SER A 315 -43.97 -8.64 -2.69
N GLY A 316 -42.88 -9.16 -2.11
CA GLY A 316 -42.38 -10.50 -2.37
C GLY A 316 -41.81 -10.70 -3.77
N LYS A 317 -41.63 -9.62 -4.56
CA LYS A 317 -41.15 -9.70 -5.95
C LYS A 317 -39.64 -9.58 -6.03
N THR A 318 -39.01 -10.52 -6.74
CA THR A 318 -37.59 -10.47 -7.10
C THR A 318 -37.39 -9.77 -8.44
N LYS A 319 -36.25 -9.10 -8.59
CA LYS A 319 -35.79 -8.45 -9.80
C LYS A 319 -34.29 -8.72 -9.98
N ILE A 320 -33.89 -9.05 -11.21
CA ILE A 320 -32.48 -9.09 -11.59
C ILE A 320 -32.02 -7.64 -11.84
N ASP A 321 -31.03 -7.19 -11.06
CA ASP A 321 -30.43 -5.87 -11.24
C ASP A 321 -29.26 -5.91 -12.21
N ARG A 322 -28.47 -6.98 -12.17
CA ARG A 322 -27.36 -7.22 -13.09
C ARG A 322 -27.34 -8.68 -13.52
N ASP A 323 -27.44 -8.91 -14.81
CA ASP A 323 -27.24 -10.23 -15.42
C ASP A 323 -25.73 -10.42 -15.72
N PRO A 324 -25.06 -11.46 -15.19
CA PRO A 324 -23.64 -11.69 -15.40
C PRO A 324 -23.28 -11.99 -16.86
N HIS A 325 -24.23 -12.37 -17.70
CA HIS A 325 -24.00 -12.60 -19.13
C HIS A 325 -24.01 -11.31 -19.95
N VAL A 326 -24.69 -10.27 -19.47
CA VAL A 326 -24.78 -8.97 -20.14
C VAL A 326 -23.60 -8.06 -19.74
N ALA A 327 -23.03 -7.34 -20.71
CA ALA A 327 -21.93 -6.42 -20.44
C ALA A 327 -22.44 -5.13 -19.79
N ASP A 328 -21.78 -4.69 -18.73
CA ASP A 328 -22.00 -3.40 -18.06
C ASP A 328 -20.68 -2.64 -18.04
N TYR A 329 -20.51 -1.69 -18.97
CA TYR A 329 -19.21 -1.05 -19.21
C TYR A 329 -18.54 -0.48 -17.94
N LEU A 330 -19.29 0.22 -17.08
CA LEU A 330 -18.72 0.85 -15.89
C LEU A 330 -18.40 -0.20 -14.81
N GLY A 331 -19.36 -1.08 -14.49
CA GLY A 331 -19.16 -2.14 -13.51
C GLY A 331 -18.08 -3.14 -13.93
N ASP A 332 -17.97 -3.43 -15.22
CA ASP A 332 -16.99 -4.34 -15.81
C ASP A 332 -15.56 -3.79 -15.75
N ILE A 333 -15.36 -2.48 -15.95
CA ILE A 333 -14.04 -1.84 -15.77
C ILE A 333 -13.61 -1.88 -14.31
N GLN A 334 -14.51 -1.54 -13.38
CA GLN A 334 -14.20 -1.59 -11.95
C GLN A 334 -13.88 -3.01 -11.50
N LEU A 335 -14.70 -3.99 -11.92
CA LEU A 335 -14.48 -5.40 -11.65
C LEU A 335 -13.14 -5.88 -12.24
N SER A 336 -12.80 -5.47 -13.47
CA SER A 336 -11.52 -5.79 -14.10
C SER A 336 -10.32 -5.27 -13.32
N LEU A 337 -10.37 -4.01 -12.86
CA LEU A 337 -9.30 -3.41 -12.07
C LEU A 337 -9.14 -4.10 -10.71
N GLY A 338 -10.25 -4.45 -10.07
CA GLY A 338 -10.27 -5.25 -8.85
C GLY A 338 -9.64 -6.62 -9.07
N ARG A 339 -10.14 -7.38 -10.05
CA ARG A 339 -9.65 -8.72 -10.41
C ARG A 339 -8.16 -8.74 -10.69
N LEU A 340 -7.67 -7.80 -11.51
CA LEU A 340 -6.26 -7.71 -11.84
C LEU A 340 -5.36 -7.37 -10.64
N HIS A 341 -5.82 -6.55 -9.69
CA HIS A 341 -5.01 -6.12 -8.55
C HIS A 341 -5.01 -7.14 -7.41
N PHE A 342 -6.17 -7.70 -7.07
CA PHE A 342 -6.32 -8.69 -6.00
C PHE A 342 -5.98 -10.10 -6.46
N ALA A 343 -5.85 -10.33 -7.77
CA ALA A 343 -5.61 -11.63 -8.37
C ALA A 343 -6.67 -12.68 -7.98
N ASN A 344 -7.89 -12.23 -7.71
CA ASN A 344 -9.06 -13.08 -7.42
C ASN A 344 -9.74 -13.50 -8.73
N PHE A 345 -8.95 -13.98 -9.68
CA PHE A 345 -9.44 -14.58 -10.92
C PHE A 345 -8.65 -15.84 -11.25
N GLY A 346 -9.36 -16.82 -11.79
CA GLY A 346 -8.82 -18.11 -12.12
C GLY A 346 -8.41 -18.95 -10.90
N PRO A 347 -7.84 -20.13 -11.15
CA PRO A 347 -7.45 -21.05 -10.09
C PRO A 347 -6.22 -20.58 -9.32
N LEU A 348 -5.93 -21.25 -8.20
CA LEU A 348 -4.84 -20.98 -7.28
C LEU A 348 -3.47 -20.72 -7.93
N TRP A 349 -3.14 -21.38 -9.05
CA TRP A 349 -1.84 -21.18 -9.71
C TRP A 349 -1.64 -19.75 -10.21
N VAL A 350 -2.71 -19.00 -10.50
CA VAL A 350 -2.62 -17.58 -10.89
C VAL A 350 -2.02 -16.76 -9.75
N ARG A 351 -2.53 -16.95 -8.52
CA ARG A 351 -1.99 -16.29 -7.31
C ARG A 351 -0.54 -16.70 -7.04
N VAL A 352 -0.16 -17.95 -7.29
CA VAL A 352 1.23 -18.40 -7.19
C VAL A 352 2.13 -17.74 -8.23
N VAL A 353 1.67 -17.57 -9.48
CA VAL A 353 2.42 -16.83 -10.52
C VAL A 353 2.58 -15.37 -10.13
N TYR A 354 1.52 -14.72 -9.64
CA TYR A 354 1.54 -13.34 -9.16
C TYR A 354 2.49 -13.17 -7.98
N PHE A 355 2.51 -14.13 -7.04
CA PHE A 355 3.46 -14.19 -5.95
C PHE A 355 4.91 -14.23 -6.45
N ILE A 356 5.21 -15.11 -7.40
CA ILE A 356 6.55 -15.21 -8.00
C ILE A 356 6.93 -13.90 -8.72
N LEU A 357 6.01 -13.30 -9.48
CA LEU A 357 6.23 -12.03 -10.18
C LEU A 357 6.44 -10.85 -9.21
N ALA A 358 5.76 -10.84 -8.06
CA ALA A 358 6.00 -9.87 -7.00
C ALA A 358 7.43 -10.03 -6.42
N LEU A 359 7.88 -11.25 -6.16
CA LEU A 359 9.26 -11.52 -5.71
C LEU A 359 10.31 -11.18 -6.77
N ILE A 360 10.02 -11.44 -8.05
CA ILE A 360 10.86 -10.98 -9.16
C ILE A 360 10.94 -9.46 -9.17
N THR A 361 9.84 -8.76 -8.91
CA THR A 361 9.82 -7.29 -8.82
C THR A 361 10.65 -6.79 -7.64
N CYS A 362 10.54 -7.42 -6.46
CA CYS A 362 11.45 -7.18 -5.33
C CYS A 362 12.93 -7.34 -5.72
N PHE A 363 13.27 -8.37 -6.50
CA PHE A 363 14.63 -8.56 -7.02
C PHE A 363 15.04 -7.46 -8.00
N VAL A 364 14.16 -7.04 -8.92
CA VAL A 364 14.42 -5.95 -9.87
C VAL A 364 14.71 -4.64 -9.13
N ILE A 365 13.97 -4.33 -8.06
CA ILE A 365 14.20 -3.13 -7.23
C ILE A 365 15.56 -3.22 -6.52
N ILE A 366 15.84 -4.34 -5.83
CA ILE A 366 17.14 -4.54 -5.14
C ILE A 366 18.30 -4.44 -6.11
N SER A 367 18.21 -5.13 -7.25
CA SER A 367 19.28 -5.15 -8.25
C SER A 367 19.51 -3.77 -8.86
N GLY A 368 18.46 -2.98 -9.09
CA GLY A 368 18.57 -1.59 -9.54
C GLY A 368 19.38 -0.72 -8.57
N VAL A 369 19.08 -0.81 -7.28
CA VAL A 369 19.84 -0.10 -6.23
C VAL A 369 21.28 -0.58 -6.17
N LEU A 370 21.55 -1.90 -6.24
CA LEU A 370 22.91 -2.42 -6.23
C LEU A 370 23.73 -1.97 -7.44
N ILE A 371 23.14 -1.97 -8.64
CA ILE A 371 23.77 -1.43 -9.85
C ILE A 371 24.13 0.04 -9.67
N TRP A 372 23.20 0.84 -9.12
CA TRP A 372 23.42 2.27 -8.86
C TRP A 372 24.59 2.50 -7.89
N ILE A 373 24.67 1.74 -6.81
CA ILE A 373 25.76 1.88 -5.84
C ILE A 373 27.11 1.48 -6.45
N GLU A 374 27.15 0.35 -7.16
CA GLU A 374 28.37 -0.16 -7.81
C GLU A 374 28.88 0.81 -8.89
N ALA A 375 27.98 1.38 -9.70
CA ALA A 375 28.32 2.35 -10.74
C ALA A 375 28.89 3.68 -10.17
N ARG A 376 28.55 4.03 -8.94
CA ARG A 376 28.98 5.28 -8.27
C ARG A 376 30.13 5.10 -7.29
N ASN A 377 30.59 3.87 -7.02
CA ASN A 377 31.78 3.65 -6.20
C ASN A 377 33.05 3.54 -7.06
N LYS A 378 33.48 4.65 -7.66
CA LYS A 378 34.66 4.74 -8.53
C LYS A 378 35.63 5.82 -8.08
N LYS A 379 36.93 5.67 -8.39
CA LYS A 379 37.99 6.64 -8.02
C LYS A 379 37.78 8.05 -8.59
N SER A 380 37.00 8.19 -9.67
CA SER A 380 36.70 9.49 -10.28
C SER A 380 35.60 10.29 -9.54
N MET A 381 34.94 9.70 -8.55
CA MET A 381 33.92 10.36 -7.74
C MET A 381 34.50 10.78 -6.41
N SER A 382 34.03 11.91 -5.87
CA SER A 382 34.52 12.42 -4.60
C SER A 382 34.19 11.49 -3.43
N LEU A 383 34.99 11.54 -2.37
CA LEU A 383 34.75 10.72 -1.18
C LEU A 383 33.36 11.01 -0.58
N ASN A 384 32.91 12.26 -0.59
CA ASN A 384 31.57 12.64 -0.12
C ASN A 384 30.45 11.95 -0.91
N GLN A 385 30.54 11.92 -2.24
CA GLN A 385 29.55 11.25 -3.08
C GLN A 385 29.54 9.73 -2.84
N ARG A 386 30.72 9.12 -2.73
CA ARG A 386 30.87 7.68 -2.45
C ARG A 386 30.31 7.32 -1.08
N LEU A 387 30.57 8.13 -0.05
CA LEU A 387 30.03 7.95 1.29
C LEU A 387 28.51 8.07 1.34
N TYR A 388 27.94 9.05 0.64
CA TYR A 388 26.49 9.21 0.52
C TYR A 388 25.87 7.97 -0.13
N THR A 389 26.41 7.56 -1.29
CA THR A 389 25.93 6.39 -2.05
C THR A 389 26.00 5.11 -1.19
N ALA A 390 27.13 4.90 -0.49
CA ALA A 390 27.29 3.76 0.42
C ALA A 390 26.30 3.82 1.59
N LYS A 391 26.08 4.99 2.18
CA LYS A 391 25.11 5.19 3.27
C LYS A 391 23.71 4.79 2.82
N VAL A 392 23.24 5.33 1.69
CA VAL A 392 21.91 5.02 1.13
C VAL A 392 21.81 3.52 0.87
N GLY A 393 22.82 2.92 0.24
CA GLY A 393 22.83 1.49 -0.06
C GLY A 393 22.73 0.59 1.17
N HIS A 394 23.50 0.86 2.23
CA HIS A 394 23.42 0.05 3.45
C HIS A 394 22.10 0.22 4.21
N ILE A 395 21.49 1.42 4.19
CA ILE A 395 20.16 1.64 4.78
C ILE A 395 19.14 0.81 3.99
N TYR A 396 19.12 0.98 2.67
CA TYR A 396 18.21 0.29 1.76
C TYR A 396 18.27 -1.23 1.94
N MET A 397 19.47 -1.81 1.86
CA MET A 397 19.65 -3.25 1.96
C MET A 397 19.28 -3.77 3.35
N GLY A 398 19.57 -3.00 4.42
CA GLY A 398 19.19 -3.36 5.78
C GLY A 398 17.69 -3.44 5.97
N ILE A 399 16.94 -2.46 5.45
CA ILE A 399 15.47 -2.40 5.54
C ILE A 399 14.84 -3.52 4.71
N CYS A 400 15.17 -3.60 3.42
CA CYS A 400 14.48 -4.50 2.49
C CYS A 400 14.78 -5.97 2.75
N LEU A 401 16.05 -6.33 2.96
CA LEU A 401 16.42 -7.74 3.10
C LEU A 401 16.08 -8.33 4.46
N SER A 402 15.95 -7.52 5.51
CA SER A 402 15.55 -8.00 6.83
C SER A 402 14.06 -8.34 6.92
N LEU A 403 13.23 -7.88 5.98
CA LEU A 403 11.81 -8.27 5.94
C LEU A 403 11.62 -9.78 5.82
N PHE A 404 12.43 -10.47 5.01
CA PHE A 404 12.30 -11.92 4.85
C PHE A 404 12.41 -12.71 6.17
N PRO A 405 13.50 -12.59 6.96
CA PRO A 405 13.59 -13.27 8.25
C PRO A 405 12.60 -12.72 9.30
N ILE A 406 12.27 -11.43 9.27
CA ILE A 406 11.32 -10.87 10.25
C ILE A 406 9.90 -11.37 10.00
N THR A 407 9.44 -11.41 8.75
CA THR A 407 8.15 -12.01 8.41
C THR A 407 8.14 -13.49 8.80
N ALA A 408 9.19 -14.26 8.50
CA ALA A 408 9.27 -15.66 8.91
C ALA A 408 9.19 -15.83 10.45
N LEU A 409 9.87 -14.95 11.18
CA LEU A 409 9.81 -14.93 12.65
C LEU A 409 8.38 -14.67 13.15
N PHE A 410 7.63 -13.75 12.52
CA PHE A 410 6.29 -13.42 12.98
C PHE A 410 5.23 -14.49 12.69
N PHE A 411 5.41 -15.30 11.63
CA PHE A 411 4.65 -16.54 11.47
C PHE A 411 4.85 -17.46 12.69
N LEU A 412 6.09 -17.64 13.15
CA LEU A 412 6.40 -18.47 14.32
C LEU A 412 5.87 -17.86 15.62
N VAL A 413 6.04 -16.55 15.82
CA VAL A 413 5.58 -15.84 17.02
C VAL A 413 4.07 -15.98 17.20
N ILE A 414 3.30 -15.81 16.12
CA ILE A 414 1.83 -15.88 16.20
C ILE A 414 1.37 -17.32 16.36
N LYS A 415 2.00 -18.27 15.67
CA LYS A 415 1.66 -19.69 15.81
C LYS A 415 1.94 -20.23 17.22
N LEU A 416 2.96 -19.70 17.89
CA LEU A 416 3.34 -20.07 19.26
C LEU A 416 2.71 -19.15 20.32
N LEU A 417 1.86 -18.20 19.92
CA LEU A 417 1.26 -17.23 20.84
C LEU A 417 0.29 -17.96 21.81
N PRO A 418 0.47 -17.85 23.13
CA PRO A 418 -0.44 -18.43 24.09
C PRO A 418 -1.87 -17.86 23.96
N ALA A 419 -2.88 -18.69 24.20
CA ALA A 419 -4.29 -18.32 24.03
C ALA A 419 -4.70 -17.03 24.77
N HIS A 420 -4.18 -16.81 25.98
CA HIS A 420 -4.48 -15.62 26.79
C HIS A 420 -3.88 -14.31 26.26
N LEU A 421 -2.98 -14.36 25.26
CA LEU A 421 -2.40 -13.18 24.61
C LEU A 421 -2.97 -12.94 23.21
N MET A 422 -3.93 -13.76 22.75
CA MET A 422 -4.49 -13.65 21.40
C MET A 422 -5.23 -12.33 21.18
N ASP A 423 -5.87 -11.78 22.21
CA ASP A 423 -6.56 -10.47 22.11
C ASP A 423 -5.57 -9.31 21.94
N GLN A 424 -4.30 -9.50 22.35
CA GLN A 424 -3.24 -8.51 22.18
C GLN A 424 -2.45 -8.69 20.87
N ARG A 425 -2.88 -9.60 19.99
CA ARG A 425 -2.19 -9.97 18.75
C ARG A 425 -1.94 -8.76 17.84
N MET A 426 -2.91 -7.87 17.67
CA MET A 426 -2.74 -6.66 16.86
C MET A 426 -1.62 -5.76 17.42
N THR A 427 -1.63 -5.49 18.71
CA THR A 427 -0.59 -4.70 19.39
C THR A 427 0.78 -5.35 19.27
N LEU A 428 0.86 -6.67 19.45
CA LEU A 428 2.10 -7.44 19.30
C LEU A 428 2.64 -7.35 17.86
N LEU A 429 1.77 -7.43 16.85
CA LEU A 429 2.13 -7.24 15.46
C LEU A 429 2.67 -5.84 15.21
N TYR A 430 1.98 -4.80 15.67
CA TYR A 430 2.42 -3.42 15.45
C TYR A 430 3.74 -3.15 16.16
N VAL A 431 3.81 -3.34 17.48
CA VAL A 431 4.99 -2.96 18.26
C VAL A 431 6.14 -3.94 18.02
N GLY A 432 5.85 -5.24 18.06
CA GLY A 432 6.85 -6.29 17.91
C GLY A 432 7.46 -6.33 16.52
N PHE A 433 6.64 -6.32 15.46
CA PHE A 433 7.13 -6.46 14.09
C PHE A 433 7.98 -5.24 13.73
N PHE A 434 7.44 -4.03 13.91
CA PHE A 434 8.18 -2.81 13.57
C PHE A 434 9.40 -2.61 14.47
N GLY A 435 9.31 -2.95 15.76
CA GLY A 435 10.44 -2.87 16.68
C GLY A 435 11.60 -3.78 16.26
N LEU A 436 11.33 -5.07 16.02
CA LEU A 436 12.37 -6.02 15.60
C LEU A 436 12.88 -5.73 14.19
N TRP A 437 12.01 -5.30 13.27
CA TRP A 437 12.42 -4.89 11.93
C TRP A 437 13.32 -3.66 11.94
N LEU A 438 13.01 -2.66 12.78
CA LEU A 438 13.84 -1.47 12.98
C LEU A 438 15.20 -1.86 13.56
N LEU A 439 15.23 -2.70 14.60
CA LEU A 439 16.48 -3.18 15.20
C LEU A 439 17.34 -3.93 14.19
N ALA A 440 16.74 -4.83 13.40
CA ALA A 440 17.44 -5.55 12.33
C ALA A 440 17.98 -4.59 11.27
N SER A 441 17.17 -3.62 10.84
CA SER A 441 17.56 -2.59 9.87
C SER A 441 18.75 -1.76 10.36
N ILE A 442 18.72 -1.34 11.63
CA ILE A 442 19.80 -0.59 12.28
C ILE A 442 21.06 -1.45 12.37
N PHE A 443 20.95 -2.70 12.81
CA PHE A 443 22.06 -3.64 12.91
C PHE A 443 22.77 -3.83 11.56
N TYR A 444 22.02 -4.16 10.51
CA TYR A 444 22.59 -4.35 9.17
C TYR A 444 23.15 -3.07 8.58
N ARG A 445 22.52 -1.92 8.88
CA ARG A 445 23.05 -0.62 8.50
C ARG A 445 24.42 -0.35 9.11
N TYR A 446 24.62 -0.65 10.39
CA TYR A 446 25.89 -0.45 11.09
C TYR A 446 26.95 -1.47 10.70
N LYS A 447 26.54 -2.68 10.30
CA LYS A 447 27.47 -3.69 9.79
C LYS A 447 28.18 -3.24 8.51
N ARG A 448 27.51 -2.42 7.67
CA ARG A 448 28.07 -1.82 6.43
C ARG A 448 28.67 -2.85 5.47
N ASP A 449 28.08 -4.04 5.42
CA ASP A 449 28.53 -5.12 4.55
C ASP A 449 27.33 -5.76 3.87
N ASN A 450 27.06 -5.36 2.63
CA ASN A 450 25.92 -5.86 1.86
C ASN A 450 26.03 -7.36 1.56
N TYR A 451 27.25 -7.92 1.48
CA TYR A 451 27.44 -9.37 1.31
C TYR A 451 27.00 -10.09 2.58
N PHE A 452 27.43 -9.60 3.75
CA PHE A 452 27.01 -10.16 5.03
C PHE A 452 25.49 -10.02 5.22
N THR A 453 24.92 -8.83 4.99
CA THR A 453 23.48 -8.59 5.13
C THR A 453 22.69 -9.57 4.27
N ASN A 454 22.98 -9.67 2.97
CA ASN A 454 22.27 -10.60 2.08
C ASN A 454 22.42 -12.06 2.50
N LYS A 455 23.64 -12.48 2.83
CA LYS A 455 23.89 -13.87 3.20
C LYS A 455 23.23 -14.24 4.53
N SER A 456 23.29 -13.37 5.53
CA SER A 456 22.70 -13.63 6.86
C SER A 456 21.18 -13.58 6.82
N THR A 457 20.55 -12.63 6.12
CA THR A 457 19.08 -12.57 6.03
C THR A 457 18.50 -13.75 5.26
N LEU A 458 19.16 -14.20 4.17
CA LEU A 458 18.77 -15.41 3.45
C LEU A 458 18.88 -16.65 4.35
N LEU A 459 19.97 -16.80 5.09
CA LEU A 459 20.15 -17.94 6.00
C LEU A 459 19.10 -17.94 7.11
N LEU A 460 18.95 -16.81 7.82
CA LEU A 460 17.99 -16.68 8.91
C LEU A 460 16.57 -16.90 8.43
N GLY A 461 16.17 -16.27 7.31
CA GLY A 461 14.83 -16.44 6.76
C GLY A 461 14.56 -17.87 6.28
N SER A 462 15.58 -18.57 5.80
CA SER A 462 15.44 -19.98 5.41
C SER A 462 15.31 -20.91 6.62
N ILE A 463 16.13 -20.70 7.66
CA ILE A 463 16.04 -21.48 8.90
C ILE A 463 14.67 -21.29 9.55
N LEU A 464 14.27 -20.03 9.74
CA LEU A 464 12.96 -19.70 10.31
C LEU A 464 11.83 -20.22 9.42
N GLY A 465 11.95 -20.09 8.10
CA GLY A 465 11.00 -20.59 7.12
C GLY A 465 10.78 -22.10 7.20
N PHE A 466 11.84 -22.91 7.38
CA PHE A 466 11.69 -24.35 7.61
C PHE A 466 11.04 -24.68 8.96
N CYS A 467 11.19 -23.82 9.97
CA CYS A 467 10.54 -24.01 11.26
C CYS A 467 9.03 -23.76 11.23
N ILE A 468 8.50 -23.00 10.27
CA ILE A 468 7.07 -22.65 10.20
C ILE A 468 6.15 -23.88 10.07
N PRO A 469 6.32 -24.76 9.07
CA PRO A 469 5.50 -25.98 8.98
C PRO A 469 5.73 -26.95 10.14
N LEU A 470 6.93 -26.95 10.74
CA LEU A 470 7.21 -27.73 11.94
C LEU A 470 6.42 -27.20 13.14
N ALA A 471 6.41 -25.88 13.34
CA ALA A 471 5.65 -25.23 14.40
C ALA A 471 4.15 -25.46 14.20
N ASN A 472 3.65 -25.37 12.97
CA ASN A 472 2.26 -25.70 12.67
C ASN A 472 1.93 -27.14 13.08
N GLY A 473 2.67 -28.13 12.57
CA GLY A 473 2.44 -29.54 12.89
C GLY A 473 2.52 -29.86 14.38
N LEU A 474 3.42 -29.20 15.13
CA LEU A 474 3.58 -29.40 16.58
C LEU A 474 2.47 -28.75 17.41
N VAL A 475 1.99 -27.56 17.02
CA VAL A 475 0.99 -26.80 17.79
C VAL A 475 -0.43 -27.26 17.48
N SER A 476 -0.78 -27.38 16.19
CA SER A 476 -2.14 -27.66 15.74
C SER A 476 -2.39 -29.14 15.43
N GLY A 477 -1.34 -29.95 15.30
CA GLY A 477 -1.43 -31.32 14.80
C GLY A 477 -1.72 -31.42 13.30
N GLN A 478 -1.85 -30.28 12.60
CA GLN A 478 -2.15 -30.14 11.18
C GLN A 478 -0.85 -30.18 10.35
N TRP A 479 -0.20 -31.35 10.30
CA TRP A 479 0.97 -31.54 9.47
C TRP A 479 0.63 -31.42 7.97
N LEU A 480 1.58 -30.93 7.17
CA LEU A 480 1.43 -30.77 5.71
C LEU A 480 0.85 -32.01 5.00
N TRP A 481 1.26 -33.23 5.39
CA TRP A 481 0.76 -34.47 4.78
C TRP A 481 -0.66 -34.87 5.23
N LYS A 482 -1.21 -34.25 6.29
CA LYS A 482 -2.60 -34.44 6.72
C LYS A 482 -3.54 -33.43 6.07
N THR A 483 -3.06 -32.20 5.86
CA THR A 483 -3.84 -31.11 5.27
C THR A 483 -3.90 -31.17 3.75
N PHE A 484 -3.01 -31.96 3.13
CA PHE A 484 -3.02 -32.20 1.69
C PHE A 484 -4.36 -32.76 1.21
N GLY A 485 -5.07 -32.00 0.38
CA GLY A 485 -6.35 -32.37 -0.21
C GLY A 485 -7.58 -32.18 0.69
N THR A 486 -7.39 -31.76 1.95
CA THR A 486 -8.48 -31.62 2.94
C THR A 486 -8.56 -30.22 3.55
N GLN A 487 -7.44 -29.51 3.67
CA GLN A 487 -7.30 -28.18 4.26
C GLN A 487 -6.29 -27.39 3.44
N TYR A 488 -6.71 -26.93 2.25
CA TYR A 488 -5.76 -26.43 1.25
C TYR A 488 -5.06 -25.14 1.70
N GLU A 489 -5.73 -24.29 2.48
CA GLU A 489 -5.18 -23.03 3.00
C GLU A 489 -3.95 -23.30 3.86
N ILE A 490 -4.07 -24.22 4.81
CA ILE A 490 -3.00 -24.61 5.73
C ILE A 490 -1.86 -25.26 4.94
N CYS A 491 -2.19 -26.20 4.03
CA CYS A 491 -1.21 -26.88 3.19
C CYS A 491 -0.43 -25.89 2.30
N LEU A 492 -1.11 -24.88 1.75
CA LEU A 492 -0.52 -23.89 0.86
C LEU A 492 0.50 -23.02 1.59
N VAL A 493 0.17 -22.51 2.78
CA VAL A 493 1.09 -21.68 3.57
C VAL A 493 2.35 -22.46 3.96
N ASP A 494 2.19 -23.71 4.41
CA ASP A 494 3.32 -24.58 4.73
C ASP A 494 4.19 -24.87 3.49
N ALA A 495 3.58 -25.19 2.35
CA ALA A 495 4.29 -25.44 1.10
C ALA A 495 5.00 -24.19 0.57
N LEU A 496 4.38 -23.02 0.69
CA LEU A 496 4.95 -21.72 0.31
C LEU A 496 6.21 -21.44 1.14
N TRP A 497 6.17 -21.63 2.45
CA TRP A 497 7.32 -21.41 3.31
C TRP A 497 8.45 -22.43 3.09
N LEU A 498 8.13 -23.70 2.83
CA LEU A 498 9.12 -24.69 2.39
C LEU A 498 9.79 -24.27 1.08
N GLY A 499 9.01 -23.77 0.11
CA GLY A 499 9.52 -23.26 -1.16
C GLY A 499 10.44 -22.06 -0.97
N LEU A 500 10.01 -21.05 -0.23
CA LEU A 500 10.80 -19.85 0.09
C LEU A 500 12.09 -20.20 0.83
N ALA A 501 12.02 -21.06 1.84
CA ALA A 501 13.18 -21.48 2.62
C ALA A 501 14.18 -22.28 1.77
N THR A 502 13.69 -23.14 0.89
CA THR A 502 14.55 -23.92 -0.03
C THR A 502 15.25 -23.00 -1.03
N VAL A 503 14.51 -22.07 -1.65
CA VAL A 503 15.07 -21.10 -2.60
C VAL A 503 16.06 -20.16 -1.89
N GLY A 504 15.73 -19.69 -0.69
CA GLY A 504 16.59 -18.84 0.14
C GLY A 504 17.90 -19.55 0.52
N LEU A 505 17.83 -20.82 0.94
CA LEU A 505 18.99 -21.62 1.29
C LEU A 505 19.84 -21.93 0.06
N PHE A 506 19.20 -22.25 -1.06
CA PHE A 506 19.89 -22.44 -2.34
C PHE A 506 20.65 -21.17 -2.75
N ALA A 507 20.00 -20.00 -2.69
CA ALA A 507 20.62 -18.71 -2.98
C ALA A 507 21.80 -18.44 -2.04
N TYR A 508 21.64 -18.68 -0.74
CA TYR A 508 22.71 -18.60 0.27
C TYR A 508 23.94 -19.45 -0.12
N CYS A 509 23.73 -20.71 -0.52
CA CYS A 509 24.79 -21.62 -0.93
C CYS A 509 25.49 -21.20 -2.22
N LYS A 510 24.78 -20.53 -3.15
CA LYS A 510 25.36 -20.03 -4.41
C LYS A 510 26.20 -18.77 -4.22
N ILE A 511 25.96 -17.98 -3.17
CA ILE A 511 26.68 -16.73 -2.89
C ILE A 511 28.08 -17.03 -2.31
N LYS A 512 29.07 -17.22 -3.19
CA LYS A 512 30.47 -17.52 -2.82
C LYS A 512 31.26 -16.25 -2.41
N PRO A 513 32.26 -16.38 -1.50
CA PRO A 513 33.11 -15.25 -1.09
C PRO A 513 33.85 -14.56 -2.24
N ASN A 514 34.26 -15.31 -3.28
CA ASN A 514 34.93 -14.74 -4.46
C ASN A 514 34.08 -13.70 -5.19
N ILE A 515 32.74 -13.74 -5.05
CA ILE A 515 31.84 -12.73 -5.60
C ILE A 515 32.02 -11.39 -4.87
N LYS A 516 32.24 -11.41 -3.54
CA LYS A 516 32.51 -10.20 -2.75
C LYS A 516 33.77 -9.48 -3.25
N ALA A 517 34.81 -10.21 -3.66
CA ALA A 517 36.04 -9.63 -4.20
C ALA A 517 35.83 -8.84 -5.52
N GLN A 518 34.75 -9.12 -6.25
CA GLN A 518 34.46 -8.44 -7.52
C GLN A 518 33.77 -7.08 -7.34
N SER A 519 33.14 -6.83 -6.18
CA SER A 519 32.43 -5.58 -5.86
C SER A 519 33.37 -4.38 -5.89
N ALA A 520 32.86 -3.24 -6.34
CA ALA A 520 33.53 -1.96 -6.29
C ALA A 520 33.92 -1.58 -4.86
N PHE A 521 33.18 -1.99 -3.83
CA PHE A 521 33.57 -1.75 -2.43
C PHE A 521 34.81 -2.53 -2.00
N SER A 522 35.07 -3.68 -2.60
CA SER A 522 36.31 -4.43 -2.35
C SER A 522 37.47 -3.86 -3.18
N LYS A 523 37.21 -3.46 -4.43
CA LYS A 523 38.23 -2.86 -5.33
C LYS A 523 38.62 -1.43 -4.93
N HIS A 524 37.65 -0.69 -4.42
CA HIS A 524 37.76 0.71 -4.00
C HIS A 524 37.16 0.85 -2.60
N PRO A 525 37.86 0.36 -1.57
CA PRO A 525 37.38 0.43 -0.20
C PRO A 525 37.24 1.88 0.26
N ILE A 526 36.30 2.09 1.18
CA ILE A 526 36.11 3.35 1.88
C ILE A 526 36.70 3.18 3.27
N ASP A 527 37.76 3.94 3.58
CA ASP A 527 38.32 3.97 4.94
C ASP A 527 37.44 4.84 5.84
N TYR A 528 36.53 4.19 6.55
CA TYR A 528 35.64 4.86 7.48
C TYR A 528 36.35 5.37 8.74
N LYS A 529 37.51 4.80 9.13
CA LYS A 529 38.24 5.21 10.34
C LYS A 529 38.94 6.55 10.12
N ASN A 530 39.59 6.72 8.97
CA ASN A 530 40.30 7.95 8.63
C ASN A 530 39.47 8.96 7.81
N ARG A 531 38.13 8.81 7.79
CA ARG A 531 37.22 9.62 6.96
C ARG A 531 37.47 11.13 7.08
N LYS A 532 37.62 11.67 8.30
CA LYS A 532 37.80 13.12 8.52
C LYS A 532 39.07 13.64 7.84
N ALA A 533 40.19 12.93 8.04
CA ALA A 533 41.48 13.27 7.44
C ALA A 533 41.45 13.15 5.91
N LEU A 534 40.79 12.11 5.38
CA LEU A 534 40.67 11.93 3.93
C LEU A 534 39.81 13.01 3.27
N LEU A 535 38.71 13.43 3.90
CA LEU A 535 37.89 14.53 3.41
C LEU A 535 38.64 15.85 3.43
N GLN A 536 39.43 16.10 4.47
CA GLN A 536 40.27 17.29 4.56
C GLN A 536 41.36 17.27 3.48
N LYS A 537 41.99 16.11 3.24
CA LYS A 537 43.00 15.92 2.19
C LYS A 537 42.43 16.10 0.78
N GLU A 538 41.21 15.65 0.54
CA GLU A 538 40.53 15.84 -0.75
C GLU A 538 40.13 17.31 -0.96
N ALA A 539 39.73 18.01 0.10
CA ALA A 539 39.43 19.44 0.06
C ALA A 539 40.69 20.31 -0.18
N THR A 540 41.87 19.86 0.27
CA THR A 540 43.14 20.58 0.07
C THR A 540 43.91 20.15 -1.18
N SER A 541 43.59 19.01 -1.80
CA SER A 541 44.21 18.62 -3.06
C SER A 541 43.53 19.33 -4.23
N GLU A 542 44.23 20.27 -4.87
CA GLU A 542 43.90 20.75 -6.21
C GLU A 542 44.00 19.58 -7.20
N LYS A 543 42.93 18.81 -7.36
CA LYS A 543 42.76 17.95 -8.53
C LYS A 543 41.64 18.52 -9.37
N PRO A 544 41.89 18.90 -10.64
CA PRO A 544 40.80 19.19 -11.55
C PRO A 544 40.02 17.89 -11.71
N LEU A 545 38.79 17.87 -11.21
CA LEU A 545 37.80 16.89 -11.65
C LEU A 545 37.66 17.09 -13.16
N ASN A 546 37.85 16.02 -13.94
CA ASN A 546 37.70 16.04 -15.40
C ASN A 546 36.43 16.84 -15.80
N PRO A 547 36.57 17.92 -16.57
CA PRO A 547 35.42 18.59 -17.15
C PRO A 547 34.89 17.65 -18.24
N ILE A 548 33.84 16.91 -17.93
CA ILE A 548 32.92 16.52 -18.99
C ILE A 548 32.12 17.80 -19.24
N ASP A 549 32.41 18.43 -20.38
CA ASP A 549 31.74 19.60 -20.92
C ASP A 549 30.21 19.50 -20.81
N ILE A 550 29.66 20.08 -19.74
CA ILE A 550 28.42 20.84 -19.70
C ILE A 550 28.64 21.90 -18.63
N ASN A 551 28.43 23.18 -18.98
CA ASN A 551 28.50 24.37 -18.12
C ASN A 551 28.31 24.05 -16.62
N PHE A 552 29.40 23.99 -15.85
CA PHE A 552 29.36 23.64 -14.43
C PHE A 552 28.48 24.63 -13.64
N ASN A 553 28.50 25.91 -14.02
CA ASN A 553 27.62 26.94 -13.46
C ASN A 553 26.15 26.73 -13.84
N GLU A 554 25.82 26.34 -15.08
CA GLU A 554 24.43 26.01 -15.45
C GLU A 554 23.95 24.75 -14.72
N SER A 555 24.81 23.74 -14.52
CA SER A 555 24.43 22.52 -13.81
C SER A 555 24.19 22.74 -12.31
N ILE A 556 24.99 23.60 -11.66
CA ILE A 556 24.79 23.98 -10.26
C ILE A 556 23.52 24.82 -10.13
N GLU A 557 23.28 25.71 -11.08
CA GLU A 557 22.08 26.53 -11.12
C GLU A 557 20.82 25.68 -11.37
N GLU A 558 20.86 24.73 -12.29
CA GLU A 558 19.78 23.76 -12.55
C GLU A 558 19.53 22.84 -11.34
N ASP A 559 20.58 22.32 -10.70
CA ASP A 559 20.48 21.53 -9.47
C ASP A 559 19.89 22.36 -8.31
N MET A 560 20.26 23.65 -8.22
CA MET A 560 19.74 24.56 -7.20
C MET A 560 18.28 24.95 -7.48
N LYS A 561 17.88 25.14 -8.74
CA LYS A 561 16.48 25.32 -9.16
C LYS A 561 15.65 24.09 -8.82
N ALA A 562 16.14 22.90 -9.13
CA ALA A 562 15.47 21.64 -8.81
C ALA A 562 15.32 21.45 -7.30
N LYS A 563 16.37 21.76 -6.52
CA LYS A 563 16.33 21.74 -5.05
C LYS A 563 15.29 22.73 -4.50
N ILE A 564 15.27 23.96 -5.00
CA ILE A 564 14.31 24.98 -4.55
C ILE A 564 12.87 24.58 -4.91
N ALA A 565 12.66 24.07 -6.12
CA ALA A 565 11.36 23.55 -6.55
C ALA A 565 10.87 22.39 -5.66
N LEU A 566 11.77 21.47 -5.31
CA LEU A 566 11.45 20.37 -4.41
C LEU A 566 11.09 20.86 -2.99
N LEU A 567 11.78 21.87 -2.48
CA LEU A 567 11.50 22.45 -1.16
C LEU A 567 10.15 23.18 -1.14
N TRP A 568 9.79 23.88 -2.22
CA TRP A 568 8.45 24.43 -2.39
C TRP A 568 7.37 23.34 -2.43
N LEU A 569 7.62 22.26 -3.16
CA LEU A 569 6.72 21.11 -3.22
C LEU A 569 6.56 20.45 -1.84
N PHE A 570 7.64 20.32 -1.08
CA PHE A 570 7.59 19.81 0.29
C PHE A 570 6.77 20.70 1.21
N LEU A 571 6.86 22.03 1.09
CA LEU A 571 5.96 22.91 1.84
C LEU A 571 4.50 22.73 1.44
N ALA A 572 4.19 22.67 0.15
CA ALA A 572 2.83 22.44 -0.32
C ALA A 572 2.25 21.12 0.21
N ILE A 573 3.03 20.03 0.14
CA ILE A 573 2.67 18.73 0.70
C ILE A 573 2.52 18.82 2.22
N GLY A 574 3.42 19.53 2.89
CA GLY A 574 3.35 19.78 4.34
C GLY A 574 2.04 20.44 4.76
N PHE A 575 1.62 21.49 4.05
CA PHE A 575 0.32 22.14 4.29
C PHE A 575 -0.84 21.17 4.05
N ILE A 576 -0.84 20.43 2.94
CA ILE A 576 -1.91 19.44 2.67
C ILE A 576 -2.00 18.42 3.80
N ILE A 577 -0.86 17.87 4.23
CA ILE A 577 -0.79 16.89 5.31
C ILE A 577 -1.24 17.50 6.64
N HIS A 578 -0.77 18.71 6.98
CA HIS A 578 -1.13 19.41 8.20
C HIS A 578 -2.64 19.67 8.27
N HIS A 579 -3.27 20.13 7.18
CA HIS A 579 -4.73 20.31 7.14
C HIS A 579 -5.49 18.99 7.28
N VAL A 580 -4.98 17.89 6.71
CA VAL A 580 -5.59 16.56 6.89
C VAL A 580 -5.55 16.13 8.36
N TYR A 581 -4.46 16.36 9.08
CA TYR A 581 -4.36 16.07 10.51
C TYR A 581 -5.18 17.04 11.37
N GLY A 582 -5.27 18.32 10.99
CA GLY A 582 -6.15 19.30 11.65
C GLY A 582 -7.64 19.00 11.42
N LEU A 583 -8.00 18.29 10.34
CA LEU A 583 -9.34 17.75 10.14
C LEU A 583 -9.58 16.47 10.95
N ALA A 584 -8.54 15.70 11.28
CA ALA A 584 -8.69 14.46 12.04
C ALA A 584 -9.25 14.71 13.45
N THR A 585 -8.91 15.82 14.11
CA THR A 585 -9.50 16.24 15.39
C THR A 585 -10.99 16.61 15.27
N VAL A 586 -11.44 17.09 14.10
CA VAL A 586 -12.86 17.29 13.79
C VAL A 586 -13.59 15.95 13.65
N TYR A 587 -12.96 14.95 13.04
CA TYR A 587 -13.53 13.61 12.86
C TYR A 587 -13.50 12.75 14.14
N THR A 588 -12.65 13.06 15.13
CA THR A 588 -12.56 12.37 16.43
C THR A 588 -13.10 13.22 17.59
N SER A 589 -14.02 14.15 17.31
CA SER A 589 -14.87 14.82 18.31
C SER A 589 -14.22 15.93 19.17
N GLU A 590 -13.09 16.52 18.79
CA GLU A 590 -12.41 17.55 19.62
C GLU A 590 -12.45 18.99 19.08
N SER A 591 -13.19 19.31 18.02
CA SER A 591 -13.47 20.73 17.69
C SER A 591 -14.83 20.97 17.03
N LEU A 592 -15.78 21.39 17.88
CA LEU A 592 -16.94 22.25 17.63
C LEU A 592 -17.63 22.15 16.25
N TYR A 593 -18.76 21.42 16.19
CA TYR A 593 -19.88 21.90 15.36
C TYR A 593 -20.32 23.26 15.93
N ILE A 594 -19.97 24.34 15.25
CA ILE A 594 -20.53 25.65 15.57
C ILE A 594 -22.01 25.60 15.16
N GLU A 595 -22.92 25.64 16.14
CA GLU A 595 -24.35 25.81 15.90
C GLU A 595 -24.53 26.99 14.92
N SER A 596 -25.20 26.75 13.78
CA SER A 596 -25.40 27.63 12.60
C SER A 596 -24.50 27.44 11.36
N THR A 597 -23.58 26.48 11.34
CA THR A 597 -22.77 26.22 10.12
C THR A 597 -23.46 25.26 9.15
N HIS A 598 -23.77 25.71 7.94
CA HIS A 598 -24.40 24.94 6.85
C HIS A 598 -23.49 23.88 6.20
N GLY A 599 -22.39 23.48 6.84
CA GLY A 599 -21.39 22.56 6.28
C GLY A 599 -20.49 23.14 5.18
N GLU A 600 -20.69 24.41 4.78
CA GLU A 600 -19.84 25.08 3.79
C GLU A 600 -18.55 25.63 4.41
N THR A 601 -17.42 25.44 3.71
CA THR A 601 -16.13 25.98 4.13
C THR A 601 -16.09 27.50 3.86
N PRO A 602 -15.82 28.35 4.87
CA PRO A 602 -15.77 29.80 4.66
C PRO A 602 -14.73 30.21 3.60
N MET A 603 -15.05 31.22 2.79
CA MET A 603 -14.17 31.73 1.72
C MET A 603 -12.76 32.09 2.21
N ALA A 604 -12.62 32.56 3.46
CA ALA A 604 -11.33 32.87 4.07
C ALA A 604 -10.39 31.65 4.11
N TRP A 605 -10.91 30.45 4.37
CA TRP A 605 -10.13 29.20 4.37
C TRP A 605 -9.72 28.79 2.96
N HIS A 606 -10.58 29.02 1.95
CA HIS A 606 -10.21 28.81 0.55
C HIS A 606 -9.09 29.75 0.11
N VAL A 607 -9.18 31.04 0.46
CA VAL A 607 -8.12 32.03 0.19
C VAL A 607 -6.81 31.62 0.87
N TYR A 608 -6.90 31.16 2.12
CA TYR A 608 -5.74 30.66 2.85
C TYR A 608 -5.09 29.46 2.12
N ARG A 609 -5.86 28.43 1.72
CA ARG A 609 -5.30 27.29 0.98
C ARG A 609 -4.66 27.70 -0.35
N ILE A 610 -5.28 28.61 -1.10
CA ILE A 610 -4.70 29.12 -2.34
C ILE A 610 -3.37 29.83 -2.07
N LEU A 611 -3.30 30.65 -1.02
CA LEU A 611 -2.07 31.37 -0.67
C LEU A 611 -0.96 30.43 -0.20
N PHE A 612 -1.25 29.43 0.63
CA PHE A 612 -0.22 28.61 1.25
C PHE A 612 0.14 27.37 0.42
N GLU A 613 -0.85 26.61 -0.06
CA GLU A 613 -0.65 25.41 -0.89
C GLU A 613 -0.44 25.81 -2.36
N GLY A 614 -1.38 26.61 -2.89
CA GLY A 614 -1.43 26.98 -4.30
C GLY A 614 -0.20 27.77 -4.75
N LEU A 615 0.16 28.84 -4.03
CA LEU A 615 1.35 29.62 -4.39
C LEU A 615 2.64 28.83 -4.20
N ALA A 616 2.74 27.94 -3.20
CA ALA A 616 3.91 27.07 -3.06
C ALA A 616 4.09 26.15 -4.27
N LEU A 617 3.01 25.54 -4.78
CA LEU A 617 3.06 24.75 -6.03
C LEU A 617 3.42 25.60 -7.24
N VAL A 618 2.87 26.81 -7.34
CA VAL A 618 3.22 27.77 -8.41
C VAL A 618 4.70 28.15 -8.33
N PHE A 619 5.23 28.48 -7.16
CA PHE A 619 6.64 28.80 -6.99
C PHE A 619 7.54 27.59 -7.27
N ALA A 620 7.10 26.36 -6.99
CA ALA A 620 7.82 25.14 -7.36
C ALA A 620 8.00 25.06 -8.88
N LEU A 621 6.92 25.24 -9.64
CA LEU A 621 6.95 25.21 -11.10
C LEU A 621 7.75 26.37 -11.70
N LEU A 622 7.51 27.59 -11.22
CA LEU A 622 8.18 28.79 -11.73
C LEU A 622 9.68 28.77 -11.42
N SER A 623 10.11 28.17 -10.31
CA SER A 623 11.53 28.05 -9.97
C SER A 623 12.32 27.22 -10.98
N LEU A 624 11.67 26.33 -11.73
CA LEU A 624 12.30 25.55 -12.80
C LEU A 624 12.42 26.32 -14.13
N GLN A 625 11.57 27.33 -14.34
CA GLN A 625 11.43 28.01 -15.64
C GLN A 625 12.00 29.43 -15.65
N PHE A 626 11.95 30.13 -14.52
CA PHE A 626 12.30 31.55 -14.46
C PHE A 626 13.74 31.77 -14.00
N ASN A 627 14.40 32.72 -14.66
CA ASN A 627 15.77 33.13 -14.32
C ASN A 627 15.95 34.64 -14.16
N LYS A 628 14.93 35.31 -13.63
CA LYS A 628 14.94 36.76 -13.41
C LYS A 628 15.13 37.07 -11.92
N LYS A 629 16.03 38.00 -11.60
CA LYS A 629 16.30 38.46 -10.22
C LYS A 629 15.04 38.92 -9.48
N GLY A 630 14.08 39.51 -10.19
CA GLY A 630 12.77 39.89 -9.65
C GLY A 630 11.98 38.71 -9.11
N PHE A 631 11.87 37.61 -9.88
CA PHE A 631 11.19 36.39 -9.44
C PHE A 631 11.81 35.81 -8.16
N TRP A 632 13.14 35.67 -8.13
CA TRP A 632 13.84 35.11 -6.96
C TRP A 632 13.71 36.00 -5.71
N THR A 633 13.59 37.31 -5.90
CA THR A 633 13.33 38.24 -4.79
C THR A 633 11.91 38.07 -4.26
N THR A 634 10.91 37.99 -5.13
CA THR A 634 9.52 37.73 -4.73
C THR A 634 9.37 36.38 -4.04
N ALA A 635 9.96 35.31 -4.60
CA ALA A 635 9.95 33.97 -4.01
C ALA A 635 10.62 33.94 -2.63
N LEU A 636 11.75 34.65 -2.46
CA LEU A 636 12.43 34.76 -1.17
C LEU A 636 11.59 35.49 -0.13
N VAL A 637 10.96 36.62 -0.48
CA VAL A 637 10.06 37.35 0.44
C VAL A 637 8.92 36.46 0.88
N PHE A 638 8.28 35.76 -0.07
CA PHE A 638 7.19 34.84 0.25
C PHE A 638 7.65 33.68 1.14
N ALA A 639 8.82 33.08 0.87
CA ALA A 639 9.39 32.02 1.69
C ALA A 639 9.69 32.47 3.13
N ILE A 640 10.13 33.72 3.32
CA ILE A 640 10.36 34.29 4.66
C ILE A 640 9.04 34.45 5.41
N VAL A 641 8.01 35.04 4.78
CA VAL A 641 6.68 35.20 5.39
C VAL A 641 6.10 33.85 5.78
N LEU A 642 6.15 32.89 4.86
CA LEU A 642 5.70 31.52 5.08
C LEU A 642 6.48 30.82 6.19
N GLY A 643 7.79 31.02 6.26
CA GLY A 643 8.65 30.45 7.30
C GLY A 643 8.36 31.04 8.69
N LEU A 644 8.12 32.35 8.78
CA LEU A 644 7.69 32.99 10.02
C LEU A 644 6.35 32.46 10.50
N TYR A 645 5.39 32.31 9.57
CA TYR A 645 4.10 31.72 9.85
C TYR A 645 4.22 30.28 10.37
N ASN A 646 4.96 29.42 9.69
CA ASN A 646 5.17 28.03 10.11
C ASN A 646 5.84 27.95 11.48
N THR A 647 6.78 28.86 11.76
CA THR A 647 7.45 28.93 13.07
C THR A 647 6.48 29.35 14.16
N TYR A 648 5.65 30.37 13.90
CA TYR A 648 4.60 30.79 14.82
C TYR A 648 3.61 29.65 15.09
N HIS A 649 3.12 28.97 14.05
CA HIS A 649 2.18 27.86 14.20
C HIS A 649 2.79 26.68 14.95
N PHE A 650 4.04 26.31 14.67
CA PHE A 650 4.74 25.28 15.41
C PHE A 650 4.86 25.62 16.91
N VAL A 651 5.21 26.86 17.24
CA VAL A 651 5.29 27.31 18.64
C VAL A 651 3.92 27.34 19.29
N ALA A 652 2.88 27.78 18.57
CA ALA A 652 1.51 27.77 19.07
C ALA A 652 1.02 26.35 19.37
N ALA A 653 1.24 25.40 18.45
CA ALA A 653 0.90 23.98 18.65
C ALA A 653 1.67 23.37 19.84
N LEU A 654 2.95 23.72 20.02
CA LEU A 654 3.71 23.30 21.21
C LEU A 654 3.18 23.87 22.52
N LEU A 655 2.53 25.02 22.51
CA LEU A 655 1.99 25.66 23.72
C LEU A 655 0.55 25.21 24.03
N HIS A 656 -0.24 24.94 23.01
CA HIS A 656 -1.69 24.77 23.14
C HIS A 656 -2.20 23.38 22.73
N GLU A 657 -1.43 22.60 21.96
CA GLU A 657 -1.88 21.35 21.33
C GLU A 657 -0.88 20.20 21.57
N LEU A 658 -0.28 20.13 22.76
CA LEU A 658 0.74 19.12 23.12
C LEU A 658 0.29 17.67 22.93
N GLY A 659 -1.02 17.41 22.94
CA GLY A 659 -1.61 16.10 22.67
C GLY A 659 -1.49 15.66 21.21
N ASN A 660 -1.39 16.59 20.25
CA ASN A 660 -1.33 16.28 18.82
C ASN A 660 0.13 16.13 18.33
N LEU A 661 0.79 15.06 18.78
CA LEU A 661 2.17 14.74 18.43
C LEU A 661 2.41 14.68 16.91
N SER A 662 1.44 14.17 16.14
CA SER A 662 1.51 14.12 14.67
C SER A 662 1.59 15.52 14.05
N GLU A 663 0.73 16.43 14.49
CA GLU A 663 0.69 17.81 14.02
C GLU A 663 1.99 18.55 14.35
N ILE A 664 2.48 18.41 15.58
CA ILE A 664 3.73 19.02 16.04
C ILE A 664 4.92 18.55 15.20
N VAL A 665 5.00 17.25 14.89
CA VAL A 665 6.09 16.71 14.06
C VAL A 665 6.03 17.23 12.62
N VAL A 666 4.83 17.33 12.03
CA VAL A 666 4.64 17.89 10.68
C VAL A 666 5.03 19.36 10.66
N LEU A 667 4.58 20.16 11.63
CA LEU A 667 4.93 21.58 11.75
C LEU A 667 6.44 21.78 11.97
N ALA A 668 7.08 20.95 12.80
CA ALA A 668 8.53 20.98 12.99
C ALA A 668 9.28 20.72 11.68
N TRP A 669 8.81 19.74 10.89
CA TRP A 669 9.37 19.45 9.57
C TRP A 669 9.16 20.63 8.61
N MET A 670 7.97 21.23 8.58
CA MET A 670 7.69 22.40 7.74
C MET A 670 8.58 23.59 8.09
N VAL A 671 8.85 23.85 9.38
CA VAL A 671 9.82 24.85 9.82
C VAL A 671 11.22 24.56 9.27
N ALA A 672 11.68 23.31 9.38
CA ALA A 672 12.99 22.92 8.86
C ALA A 672 13.08 23.12 7.33
N VAL A 673 12.04 22.73 6.59
CA VAL A 673 11.96 22.94 5.13
C VAL A 673 11.96 24.44 4.80
N SER A 674 11.18 25.27 5.51
CA SER A 674 11.13 26.72 5.33
C SER A 674 12.49 27.40 5.53
N VAL A 675 13.27 26.96 6.52
CA VAL A 675 14.62 27.47 6.77
C VAL A 675 15.55 27.12 5.60
N ILE A 676 15.55 25.85 5.17
CA ILE A 676 16.41 25.38 4.07
C ILE A 676 16.03 26.07 2.74
N LEU A 677 14.73 26.28 2.51
CA LEU A 677 14.21 26.99 1.34
C LEU A 677 14.67 28.44 1.32
N THR A 678 14.49 29.16 2.42
CA THR A 678 14.90 30.57 2.55
C THR A 678 16.40 30.74 2.31
N LEU A 679 17.23 29.85 2.87
CA LEU A 679 18.68 29.85 2.66
C LEU A 679 19.04 29.57 1.18
N SER A 680 18.37 28.58 0.57
CA SER A 680 18.63 28.21 -0.83
C SER A 680 18.20 29.31 -1.81
N LEU A 681 17.06 29.96 -1.57
CA LEU A 681 16.57 31.12 -2.34
C LEU A 681 17.49 32.34 -2.18
N SER A 682 17.99 32.59 -0.98
CA SER A 682 18.94 33.68 -0.72
C SER A 682 20.27 33.45 -1.45
N GLN A 683 20.75 32.20 -1.48
CA GLN A 683 21.94 31.82 -2.23
C GLN A 683 21.73 31.98 -3.73
N MET A 684 20.61 31.50 -4.28
CA MET A 684 20.24 31.62 -5.69
C MET A 684 20.09 33.07 -6.15
N ARG A 685 19.49 33.91 -5.31
CA ARG A 685 19.38 35.35 -5.58
C ARG A 685 20.73 36.06 -5.61
N LYS A 686 21.71 35.60 -4.82
CA LYS A 686 23.06 36.18 -4.77
C LYS A 686 23.95 35.71 -5.93
N SER A 687 23.68 34.55 -6.52
CA SER A 687 24.42 34.05 -7.68
C SER A 687 23.98 34.67 -9.02
N LEU A 688 22.85 35.38 -9.04
CA LEU A 688 22.29 36.13 -10.17
C LEU A 688 22.44 37.64 -9.98
#